data_AF-A0A956JVG2-F1
#
_entry.id   AF-A0A956JVG2-F1
#
_cell.length_a   1.000
_cell.length_b   1.000
_cell.length_c   1.000
_cell.angle_alpha   90.00
_cell.angle_beta   90.00
_cell.angle_gamma   90.00
#
_symmetry.space_group_name_H-M   'P 1'
#
loop_
_entity.id
_entity.type
_entity.pdbx_description
1 polymer ?
#
loop_
_entity_poly.entity_id
_entity_poly.type
_entity_poly.pdbx_seq_one_letter_code
_entity_poly.pdbx_strand_id
1 'polypeptide(L)'
;MRVFFRVVVISCAVCVAAAGCSSDESGSSASGPAPERLVRDAAVVCPGAYARSALVAGWNRDFEVSGEQRALYLRLPDKRELDGPRPLLLYFHGTGDHGDVIDGARKAWADALLARGVIVAGLEGLGGGGPAWDAQRFITDRARPNDDVAFFDAALDCIAAHHQVDSLRVYVAGFSAGAYLVHRLLRTRSKRLAGGVANSGVLDATGDGADEPLDGLAVAVTWGGSADIFGNAEIRGLDFVTHSSVATKFYATHAAVKQIHCYGPADGKHRWLSEANALLADYLLAHAKGYIAESPWTLDAALADAGRPAITCGEGVFDREHPVKVSCQPQTAADCAAYCQDFGACVVENYSLGPLLWEQALDMGFSGNPPASQCDGCVSACEADVTAGGAGEQDVLACFIGEAYGNACNPGLDGAAPFALRVSKCCKDKLGSTLCQRLCGTVVKQDFLTQVVPACADFAPIKPDTSCSSTPFPSSVATTLALDGTVRGENGPIAATIAVHDAASGLELDRVTTGSDGAYSLQVDTGGKPLAVYFRMTASGHVETLRYFGYPLTDNVTSPQLMWSTALAASYAQSGGVTVDAAKGQLRVGGRDCDRKLVRAGAKLVTTPAAPDVGYETGGGCDVLDASASASTNCTFIAAYNLDPGDVEVDLSYAGVTFAKQTVKTIAGAMTWVTLQPERP
;
A
#
# COMPACT_ATOMS: atom_id res chain seq x y z
N MET A 1 -82.72 -20.67 9.79
CA MET A 1 -83.54 -19.70 9.01
C MET A 1 -82.61 -18.59 8.58
N ARG A 2 -81.97 -18.79 7.42
CA ARG A 2 -82.14 -18.08 6.14
C ARG A 2 -81.28 -16.80 6.06
N VAL A 3 -80.34 -16.66 5.11
CA VAL A 3 -80.57 -16.69 3.65
C VAL A 3 -79.83 -15.55 2.90
N PHE A 4 -78.73 -15.87 2.18
CA PHE A 4 -78.37 -15.48 0.78
C PHE A 4 -77.54 -14.20 0.54
N PHE A 5 -76.73 -14.07 -0.53
CA PHE A 5 -75.83 -14.90 -1.39
C PHE A 5 -75.34 -13.97 -2.52
N ARG A 6 -74.15 -14.21 -3.06
CA ARG A 6 -73.63 -13.64 -4.34
C ARG A 6 -74.37 -14.24 -5.56
N VAL A 7 -74.21 -13.61 -6.75
CA VAL A 7 -73.85 -14.19 -8.09
C VAL A 7 -74.44 -13.36 -9.25
N VAL A 8 -73.60 -12.68 -10.05
CA VAL A 8 -73.22 -12.91 -11.49
C VAL A 8 -74.33 -12.75 -12.54
N VAL A 9 -74.07 -11.92 -13.56
CA VAL A 9 -74.53 -12.17 -14.94
C VAL A 9 -73.37 -11.94 -15.92
N ILE A 10 -73.17 -12.96 -16.76
CA ILE A 10 -72.24 -13.13 -17.87
C ILE A 10 -72.85 -12.53 -19.14
N SER A 11 -72.04 -12.02 -20.06
CA SER A 11 -72.34 -12.07 -21.50
C SER A 11 -71.06 -12.30 -22.29
N CYS A 12 -71.15 -13.23 -23.23
CA CYS A 12 -70.08 -13.93 -23.93
C CYS A 12 -70.27 -13.77 -25.45
N ALA A 13 -69.14 -13.87 -26.19
CA ALA A 13 -68.98 -14.15 -27.62
C ALA A 13 -69.16 -12.95 -28.61
N VAL A 14 -68.40 -12.80 -29.71
CA VAL A 14 -67.76 -13.77 -30.61
C VAL A 14 -66.48 -13.18 -31.23
N CYS A 15 -65.44 -14.02 -31.37
CA CYS A 15 -64.23 -13.78 -32.17
C CYS A 15 -64.47 -13.92 -33.67
N VAL A 16 -63.86 -13.06 -34.49
CA VAL A 16 -63.52 -13.34 -35.89
C VAL A 16 -62.05 -13.01 -36.10
N ALA A 17 -61.26 -14.03 -36.43
CA ALA A 17 -59.87 -13.92 -36.82
C ALA A 17 -59.76 -13.62 -38.32
N ALA A 18 -58.92 -12.65 -38.68
CA ALA A 18 -58.34 -12.56 -40.01
C ALA A 18 -56.81 -12.51 -39.82
N ALA A 19 -56.15 -13.55 -40.30
CA ALA A 19 -54.71 -13.70 -40.30
C ALA A 19 -54.09 -12.97 -41.50
N GLY A 20 -53.02 -12.24 -41.26
CA GLY A 20 -52.07 -11.75 -42.25
C GLY A 20 -50.70 -11.58 -41.60
N CYS A 21 -49.77 -12.51 -41.88
CA CYS A 21 -48.32 -12.34 -41.69
C CYS A 21 -47.80 -11.20 -42.59
N SER A 22 -46.69 -10.49 -42.40
CA SER A 22 -45.39 -10.63 -41.71
C SER A 22 -44.81 -9.21 -41.55
N SER A 23 -43.78 -8.85 -40.78
CA SER A 23 -42.65 -9.55 -40.16
C SER A 23 -42.10 -8.60 -39.08
N ASP A 24 -42.18 -8.98 -37.81
CA ASP A 24 -41.42 -8.32 -36.74
C ASP A 24 -40.11 -9.07 -36.54
N GLU A 25 -39.02 -8.48 -37.04
CA GLU A 25 -37.72 -8.62 -36.41
C GLU A 25 -37.61 -7.52 -35.34
N SER A 26 -37.77 -7.88 -34.07
CA SER A 26 -37.14 -7.11 -32.99
C SER A 26 -36.74 -8.06 -31.86
N GLY A 27 -35.44 -8.21 -31.71
CA GLY A 27 -34.81 -9.03 -30.70
C GLY A 27 -34.83 -8.39 -29.31
N SER A 28 -34.85 -9.29 -28.33
CA SER A 28 -34.33 -9.17 -26.97
C SER A 28 -34.82 -8.02 -26.10
N SER A 29 -35.73 -8.38 -25.20
CA SER A 29 -36.16 -7.59 -24.04
C SER A 29 -34.98 -7.33 -23.08
N ALA A 30 -34.49 -6.09 -23.02
CA ALA A 30 -33.73 -5.61 -21.88
C ALA A 30 -34.69 -5.50 -20.68
N SER A 31 -34.67 -6.48 -19.79
CA SER A 31 -35.43 -6.52 -18.54
C SER A 31 -34.84 -5.52 -17.53
N GLY A 32 -35.48 -4.37 -17.40
CA GLY A 32 -35.11 -3.34 -16.42
C GLY A 32 -36.05 -2.13 -16.51
N PRO A 33 -35.98 -1.20 -15.55
CA PRO A 33 -36.76 0.02 -15.60
C PRO A 33 -36.39 0.85 -16.83
N ALA A 34 -37.37 1.60 -17.33
CA ALA A 34 -37.14 2.62 -18.35
C ALA A 34 -36.12 3.66 -17.84
N PRO A 35 -35.22 4.19 -18.70
CA PRO A 35 -34.24 5.20 -18.28
C PRO A 35 -34.90 6.44 -17.68
N GLU A 36 -34.35 6.93 -16.57
CA GLU A 36 -34.84 8.13 -15.87
C GLU A 36 -33.81 9.25 -15.99
N ARG A 37 -34.20 10.43 -16.47
CA ARG A 37 -33.24 11.52 -16.63
C ARG A 37 -32.83 12.11 -15.28
N LEU A 38 -31.53 12.15 -15.01
CA LEU A 38 -30.96 12.97 -13.94
C LEU A 38 -30.97 14.45 -14.36
N VAL A 39 -31.99 15.19 -13.96
CA VAL A 39 -32.11 16.63 -14.32
C VAL A 39 -31.25 17.47 -13.39
N ARG A 40 -30.39 18.30 -14.00
CA ARG A 40 -29.53 19.28 -13.34
C ARG A 40 -29.50 20.58 -14.13
N ASP A 41 -29.42 21.70 -13.43
CA ASP A 41 -29.23 23.02 -14.04
C ASP A 41 -27.74 23.37 -14.02
N ALA A 42 -27.14 23.50 -15.21
CA ALA A 42 -25.72 23.82 -15.36
C ALA A 42 -25.34 25.11 -14.63
N ALA A 43 -26.23 26.11 -14.60
CA ALA A 43 -25.96 27.37 -13.90
C ALA A 43 -25.84 27.23 -12.38
N VAL A 44 -26.35 26.11 -11.82
CA VAL A 44 -26.34 25.81 -10.39
C VAL A 44 -25.22 24.83 -10.03
N VAL A 45 -24.99 23.80 -10.85
CA VAL A 45 -24.13 22.67 -10.46
C VAL A 45 -22.77 22.63 -11.16
N CYS A 46 -22.60 23.32 -12.29
CA CYS A 46 -21.32 23.32 -13.00
C CYS A 46 -20.41 24.44 -12.50
N PRO A 47 -19.11 24.16 -12.23
CA PRO A 47 -18.18 25.18 -11.78
C PRO A 47 -17.71 26.10 -12.93
N GLY A 48 -17.30 27.31 -12.55
CA GLY A 48 -16.62 28.26 -13.43
C GLY A 48 -17.30 28.48 -14.78
N ALA A 49 -16.53 28.33 -15.86
CA ALA A 49 -17.01 28.55 -17.23
C ALA A 49 -18.06 27.52 -17.68
N TYR A 50 -18.14 26.36 -17.04
CA TYR A 50 -19.07 25.29 -17.40
C TYR A 50 -20.52 25.58 -16.99
N ALA A 51 -20.77 26.59 -16.15
CA ALA A 51 -22.13 27.09 -15.91
C ALA A 51 -22.79 27.66 -17.19
N ARG A 52 -21.99 28.00 -18.21
CA ARG A 52 -22.44 28.63 -19.46
C ARG A 52 -21.92 27.94 -20.72
N SER A 53 -20.91 27.09 -20.59
CA SER A 53 -20.25 26.40 -21.69
C SER A 53 -20.45 24.90 -21.53
N ALA A 54 -20.96 24.26 -22.58
CA ALA A 54 -21.16 22.81 -22.56
C ALA A 54 -19.83 22.06 -22.47
N LEU A 55 -19.84 20.93 -21.76
CA LEU A 55 -18.74 19.96 -21.82
C LEU A 55 -18.58 19.44 -23.25
N VAL A 56 -17.34 19.23 -23.67
CA VAL A 56 -16.99 18.74 -25.01
C VAL A 56 -16.35 17.37 -24.94
N ALA A 57 -16.40 16.61 -26.04
CA ALA A 57 -15.60 15.39 -26.17
C ALA A 57 -14.11 15.73 -26.10
N GLY A 58 -13.32 14.88 -25.43
CA GLY A 58 -11.93 15.13 -25.11
C GLY A 58 -11.75 15.87 -23.78
N TRP A 59 -10.66 16.62 -23.66
CA TRP A 59 -10.28 17.31 -22.43
C TRP A 59 -11.20 18.49 -22.10
N ASN A 60 -11.69 18.53 -20.86
CA ASN A 60 -12.34 19.66 -20.22
C ASN A 60 -11.48 20.03 -19.00
N ARG A 61 -10.76 21.16 -19.07
CA ARG A 61 -9.80 21.63 -18.05
C ARG A 61 -10.37 22.78 -17.23
N ASP A 62 -9.63 23.21 -16.20
CA ASP A 62 -10.02 24.34 -15.34
C ASP A 62 -11.39 24.13 -14.66
N PHE A 63 -11.65 22.88 -14.27
CA PHE A 63 -12.86 22.47 -13.57
C PHE A 63 -12.66 22.66 -12.07
N GLU A 64 -13.01 23.83 -11.55
CA GLU A 64 -12.75 24.19 -10.15
C GLU A 64 -13.64 23.39 -9.18
N VAL A 65 -13.03 22.65 -8.25
CA VAL A 65 -13.73 21.97 -7.15
C VAL A 65 -12.90 22.05 -5.88
N SER A 66 -13.51 22.41 -4.75
CA SER A 66 -12.83 22.53 -3.45
C SER A 66 -11.60 23.45 -3.46
N GLY A 67 -11.56 24.44 -4.37
CA GLY A 67 -10.40 25.33 -4.55
C GLY A 67 -9.26 24.74 -5.40
N GLU A 68 -9.42 23.52 -5.91
CA GLU A 68 -8.47 22.85 -6.80
C GLU A 68 -8.93 22.91 -8.26
N GLN A 69 -7.98 23.04 -9.19
CA GLN A 69 -8.26 22.97 -10.63
C GLN A 69 -8.23 21.53 -11.11
N ARG A 70 -9.39 20.99 -11.50
CA ARG A 70 -9.54 19.62 -11.97
C ARG A 70 -9.66 19.57 -13.50
N ALA A 71 -9.56 18.37 -14.04
CA ALA A 71 -9.85 18.10 -15.45
C ALA A 71 -10.57 16.76 -15.61
N LEU A 72 -11.33 16.63 -16.69
CA LEU A 72 -11.94 15.37 -17.09
C LEU A 72 -11.84 15.18 -18.61
N TYR A 73 -11.68 13.94 -19.04
CA TYR A 73 -11.66 13.52 -20.44
C TYR A 73 -12.98 12.83 -20.79
N LEU A 74 -13.74 13.38 -21.73
CA LEU A 74 -15.07 12.88 -22.07
C LEU A 74 -15.08 12.11 -23.39
N ARG A 75 -15.62 10.90 -23.38
CA ARG A 75 -15.94 10.12 -24.58
C ARG A 75 -17.45 9.91 -24.66
N LEU A 76 -18.02 10.25 -25.82
CA LEU A 76 -19.46 10.22 -26.07
C LEU A 76 -19.81 9.11 -27.08
N PRO A 77 -20.95 8.40 -26.90
CA PRO A 77 -21.46 7.48 -27.90
C PRO A 77 -21.78 8.20 -29.21
N ASP A 78 -22.00 7.43 -30.28
CA ASP A 78 -22.41 7.99 -31.55
C ASP A 78 -23.70 8.81 -31.41
N LYS A 79 -23.72 10.00 -32.04
CA LYS A 79 -24.81 10.99 -31.86
C LYS A 79 -26.20 10.46 -32.17
N ARG A 80 -26.29 9.45 -33.05
CA ARG A 80 -27.56 8.80 -33.43
C ARG A 80 -28.15 7.95 -32.30
N GLU A 81 -27.36 7.64 -31.30
CA GLU A 81 -27.79 6.88 -30.13
C GLU A 81 -28.08 7.79 -28.92
N LEU A 82 -27.91 9.11 -29.01
CA LEU A 82 -28.10 10.03 -27.87
C LEU A 82 -29.56 10.48 -27.64
N ASP A 83 -30.53 9.83 -28.29
CA ASP A 83 -31.95 10.11 -28.05
C ASP A 83 -32.40 9.45 -26.74
N GLY A 84 -32.55 10.29 -25.70
CA GLY A 84 -33.01 9.90 -24.37
C GLY A 84 -31.87 9.70 -23.35
N PRO A 85 -32.21 9.45 -22.07
CA PRO A 85 -31.23 9.28 -21.01
C PRO A 85 -30.31 8.06 -21.26
N ARG A 86 -29.00 8.25 -21.07
CA ARG A 86 -27.95 7.25 -21.30
C ARG A 86 -27.24 6.89 -20.00
N PRO A 87 -26.81 5.63 -19.83
CA PRO A 87 -25.92 5.25 -18.74
C PRO A 87 -24.65 6.10 -18.74
N LEU A 88 -24.07 6.29 -17.57
CA LEU A 88 -22.81 7.02 -17.37
C LEU A 88 -21.81 6.13 -16.63
N LEU A 89 -20.58 6.09 -17.11
CA LEU A 89 -19.44 5.50 -16.41
C LEU A 89 -18.35 6.54 -16.16
N LEU A 90 -17.99 6.71 -14.89
CA LEU A 90 -16.88 7.56 -14.45
C LEU A 90 -15.67 6.66 -14.17
N TYR A 91 -14.58 6.89 -14.91
CA TYR A 91 -13.35 6.11 -14.82
C TYR A 91 -12.26 6.86 -14.04
N PHE A 92 -11.55 6.15 -13.18
CA PHE A 92 -10.45 6.67 -12.36
C PHE A 92 -9.15 5.92 -12.65
N HIS A 93 -8.11 6.66 -13.04
CA HIS A 93 -6.83 6.10 -13.46
C HIS A 93 -5.95 5.64 -12.29
N GLY A 94 -4.94 4.81 -12.57
CA GLY A 94 -3.93 4.39 -11.60
C GLY A 94 -2.82 5.42 -11.40
N THR A 95 -1.88 5.14 -10.49
CA THR A 95 -0.70 6.00 -10.29
C THR A 95 0.14 6.09 -11.56
N GLY A 96 0.46 7.31 -11.99
CA GLY A 96 1.26 7.58 -13.20
C GLY A 96 0.48 7.56 -14.52
N ASP A 97 -0.79 7.16 -14.51
CA ASP A 97 -1.72 7.33 -15.63
C ASP A 97 -2.43 8.70 -15.54
N HIS A 98 -3.25 9.02 -16.55
CA HIS A 98 -4.05 10.24 -16.65
C HIS A 98 -5.49 9.91 -17.07
N GLY A 99 -6.41 10.86 -16.95
CA GLY A 99 -7.83 10.71 -17.27
C GLY A 99 -8.09 10.33 -18.74
N ASP A 100 -7.21 10.70 -19.68
CA ASP A 100 -7.31 10.32 -21.09
C ASP A 100 -6.84 8.90 -21.39
N VAL A 101 -6.45 8.11 -20.38
CA VAL A 101 -6.13 6.69 -20.54
C VAL A 101 -7.30 5.89 -21.16
N ILE A 102 -8.55 6.36 -21.03
CA ILE A 102 -9.74 5.80 -21.69
C ILE A 102 -9.77 5.98 -23.22
N ASP A 103 -8.86 6.76 -23.78
CA ASP A 103 -8.60 6.86 -25.22
C ASP A 103 -7.24 6.24 -25.61
N GLY A 104 -6.43 5.86 -24.61
CA GLY A 104 -5.16 5.14 -24.76
C GLY A 104 -5.24 3.71 -24.25
N ALA A 105 -4.51 3.39 -23.18
CA ALA A 105 -4.35 2.03 -22.66
C ALA A 105 -5.64 1.36 -22.12
N ARG A 106 -6.74 2.12 -21.98
CA ARG A 106 -8.09 1.63 -21.62
C ARG A 106 -9.11 1.86 -22.73
N LYS A 107 -8.66 2.15 -23.95
CA LYS A 107 -9.54 2.38 -25.10
C LYS A 107 -10.53 1.25 -25.36
N ALA A 108 -10.09 0.00 -25.29
CA ALA A 108 -10.96 -1.16 -25.52
C ALA A 108 -12.10 -1.27 -24.49
N TRP A 109 -11.88 -0.85 -23.25
CA TRP A 109 -12.92 -0.80 -22.21
C TRP A 109 -13.94 0.30 -22.53
N ALA A 110 -13.46 1.50 -22.82
CA ALA A 110 -14.33 2.62 -23.19
C ALA A 110 -15.12 2.34 -24.48
N ASP A 111 -14.49 1.75 -25.50
CA ASP A 111 -15.17 1.40 -26.76
C ASP A 111 -16.27 0.34 -26.54
N ALA A 112 -16.07 -0.63 -25.64
CA ALA A 112 -17.09 -1.62 -25.30
C ALA A 112 -18.34 -0.98 -24.65
N LEU A 113 -18.14 0.06 -23.84
CA LEU A 113 -19.21 0.84 -23.22
C LEU A 113 -19.90 1.79 -24.20
N LEU A 114 -19.12 2.49 -25.03
CA LEU A 114 -19.63 3.41 -26.05
C LEU A 114 -20.52 2.68 -27.06
N ALA A 115 -20.15 1.46 -27.47
CA ALA A 115 -20.96 0.60 -28.34
C ALA A 115 -22.29 0.14 -27.71
N ARG A 116 -22.43 0.29 -26.38
CA ARG A 116 -23.67 0.05 -25.62
C ARG A 116 -24.37 1.35 -25.25
N GLY A 117 -23.91 2.47 -25.80
CA GLY A 117 -24.54 3.75 -25.57
C GLY A 117 -24.17 4.49 -24.31
N VAL A 118 -23.15 4.03 -23.59
CA VAL A 118 -22.74 4.60 -22.31
C VAL A 118 -21.86 5.83 -22.53
N ILE A 119 -22.13 6.90 -21.79
CA ILE A 119 -21.22 8.05 -21.70
C ILE A 119 -20.05 7.66 -20.80
N VAL A 120 -18.81 7.90 -21.24
CA VAL A 120 -17.62 7.54 -20.46
C VAL A 120 -16.80 8.79 -20.17
N ALA A 121 -16.52 9.06 -18.89
CA ALA A 121 -15.70 10.19 -18.47
C ALA A 121 -14.53 9.71 -17.61
N GLY A 122 -13.31 9.95 -18.06
CA GLY A 122 -12.10 9.72 -17.29
C GLY A 122 -11.76 10.95 -16.46
N LEU A 123 -11.75 10.81 -15.15
CA LEU A 123 -11.44 11.92 -14.25
C LEU A 123 -9.92 12.02 -14.03
N GLU A 124 -9.41 13.24 -13.93
CA GLU A 124 -7.99 13.50 -13.65
C GLU A 124 -7.73 13.62 -12.14
N GLY A 125 -6.86 12.74 -11.64
CA GLY A 125 -6.26 12.83 -10.32
C GLY A 125 -5.19 13.91 -10.28
N LEU A 126 -4.91 14.47 -9.09
CA LEU A 126 -3.93 15.55 -8.94
C LEU A 126 -2.49 15.06 -8.68
N GLY A 127 -2.30 13.75 -8.42
CA GLY A 127 -1.02 13.18 -8.02
C GLY A 127 -0.08 12.84 -9.17
N GLY A 128 0.71 13.81 -9.62
CA GLY A 128 1.79 13.64 -10.61
C GLY A 128 3.10 13.08 -10.03
N GLY A 129 3.03 11.96 -9.30
CA GLY A 129 4.19 11.28 -8.66
C GLY A 129 4.00 10.85 -7.20
N GLY A 130 2.87 11.22 -6.57
CA GLY A 130 2.40 10.74 -5.27
C GLY A 130 1.07 9.98 -5.39
N PRO A 131 0.26 9.80 -4.31
CA PRO A 131 -1.06 9.19 -4.45
C PRO A 131 -1.89 9.95 -5.48
N ALA A 132 -2.35 9.25 -6.52
CA ALA A 132 -3.12 9.84 -7.61
C ALA A 132 -4.47 10.39 -7.12
N TRP A 133 -5.00 9.80 -6.05
CA TRP A 133 -6.27 10.15 -5.43
C TRP A 133 -6.13 10.34 -3.93
N ASP A 134 -6.78 11.38 -3.43
CA ASP A 134 -7.03 11.72 -2.04
C ASP A 134 -7.80 10.62 -1.27
N ALA A 135 -8.41 9.65 -1.97
CA ALA A 135 -8.94 8.44 -1.34
C ALA A 135 -7.84 7.50 -0.79
N GLN A 136 -6.58 7.68 -1.18
CA GLN A 136 -5.45 6.90 -0.69
C GLN A 136 -4.88 7.45 0.65
N ARG A 137 -5.77 7.88 1.56
CA ARG A 137 -5.41 8.42 2.88
C ARG A 137 -5.27 7.33 3.95
N PHE A 138 -4.49 7.66 4.98
CA PHE A 138 -4.32 6.83 6.19
C PHE A 138 -5.52 6.93 7.14
N ILE A 139 -5.63 6.01 8.11
CA ILE A 139 -6.71 5.93 9.11
C ILE A 139 -7.04 7.24 9.79
N THR A 140 -6.02 8.04 10.01
CA THR A 140 -6.06 9.15 10.96
C THR A 140 -6.57 10.44 10.31
N ASP A 141 -6.67 10.47 8.97
CA ASP A 141 -7.17 11.61 8.19
C ASP A 141 -8.52 11.30 7.49
N ARG A 142 -9.23 10.26 7.96
CA ARG A 142 -10.49 9.79 7.34
C ARG A 142 -11.69 10.70 7.55
N ALA A 143 -11.69 11.45 8.66
CA ALA A 143 -12.75 12.39 9.00
C ALA A 143 -12.64 13.70 8.20
N ARG A 144 -11.48 13.98 7.59
CA ARG A 144 -11.30 15.15 6.74
C ARG A 144 -12.12 14.98 5.44
N PRO A 145 -12.78 16.04 4.95
CA PRO A 145 -13.42 16.03 3.63
C PRO A 145 -12.47 15.48 2.56
N ASN A 146 -13.02 14.68 1.64
CA ASN A 146 -12.26 14.10 0.53
C ASN A 146 -12.61 14.87 -0.75
N ASP A 147 -11.62 15.56 -1.31
CA ASP A 147 -11.82 16.47 -2.43
C ASP A 147 -12.07 15.72 -3.74
N ASP A 148 -11.67 14.46 -3.84
CA ASP A 148 -12.00 13.61 -4.99
C ASP A 148 -13.44 13.10 -4.95
N VAL A 149 -14.00 12.88 -3.76
CA VAL A 149 -15.43 12.58 -3.63
C VAL A 149 -16.25 13.82 -4.02
N ALA A 150 -15.82 15.02 -3.62
CA ALA A 150 -16.44 16.27 -4.05
C ALA A 150 -16.31 16.47 -5.57
N PHE A 151 -15.15 16.12 -6.15
CA PHE A 151 -14.94 16.17 -7.60
C PHE A 151 -15.84 15.18 -8.35
N PHE A 152 -16.00 13.96 -7.86
CA PHE A 152 -16.96 13.00 -8.39
C PHE A 152 -18.39 13.58 -8.42
N ASP A 153 -18.85 14.14 -7.30
CA ASP A 153 -20.21 14.69 -7.20
C ASP A 153 -20.41 15.84 -8.21
N ALA A 154 -19.45 16.78 -8.27
CA ALA A 154 -19.50 17.92 -9.18
C ALA A 154 -19.41 17.50 -10.66
N ALA A 155 -18.52 16.57 -10.99
CA ALA A 155 -18.38 16.06 -12.36
C ALA A 155 -19.64 15.33 -12.82
N LEU A 156 -20.21 14.44 -11.97
CA LEU A 156 -21.46 13.75 -12.26
C LEU A 156 -22.61 14.74 -12.53
N ASP A 157 -22.81 15.71 -11.63
CA ASP A 157 -23.90 16.66 -11.77
C ASP A 157 -23.72 17.59 -12.98
N CYS A 158 -22.48 18.01 -13.28
CA CYS A 158 -22.22 18.84 -14.45
C CYS A 158 -22.34 18.06 -15.77
N ILE A 159 -21.92 16.80 -15.82
CA ILE A 159 -22.16 15.91 -16.97
C ILE A 159 -23.67 15.72 -17.19
N ALA A 160 -24.44 15.49 -16.12
CA ALA A 160 -25.90 15.35 -16.20
C ALA A 160 -26.64 16.64 -16.58
N ALA A 161 -26.04 17.81 -16.34
CA ALA A 161 -26.57 19.09 -16.79
C ALA A 161 -26.42 19.29 -18.30
N HIS A 162 -25.34 18.77 -18.90
CA HIS A 162 -25.02 18.94 -20.32
C HIS A 162 -25.43 17.75 -21.20
N HIS A 163 -25.57 16.56 -20.62
CA HIS A 163 -25.97 15.33 -21.30
C HIS A 163 -27.12 14.66 -20.57
N GLN A 164 -28.01 13.97 -21.31
CA GLN A 164 -29.11 13.24 -20.69
C GLN A 164 -28.55 11.97 -20.03
N VAL A 165 -28.22 12.04 -18.74
CA VAL A 165 -27.75 10.89 -17.96
C VAL A 165 -28.93 10.14 -17.36
N ASP A 166 -28.90 8.81 -17.43
CA ASP A 166 -29.83 7.91 -16.75
C ASP A 166 -29.45 7.80 -15.26
N SER A 167 -30.29 8.32 -14.37
CA SER A 167 -30.07 8.32 -12.92
C SER A 167 -30.03 6.92 -12.32
N LEU A 168 -30.62 5.93 -13.00
CA LEU A 168 -30.64 4.53 -12.55
C LEU A 168 -29.39 3.75 -12.99
N ARG A 169 -28.55 4.33 -13.85
CA ARG A 169 -27.40 3.66 -14.48
C ARG A 169 -26.15 4.54 -14.47
N VAL A 170 -25.79 4.99 -13.27
CA VAL A 170 -24.52 5.68 -13.00
C VAL A 170 -23.55 4.69 -12.35
N TYR A 171 -22.42 4.46 -13.02
CA TYR A 171 -21.40 3.50 -12.61
C TYR A 171 -20.04 4.15 -12.45
N VAL A 172 -19.18 3.50 -11.68
CA VAL A 172 -17.78 3.89 -11.49
C VAL A 172 -16.85 2.74 -11.84
N ALA A 173 -15.68 3.03 -12.38
CA ALA A 173 -14.65 2.02 -12.60
C ALA A 173 -13.25 2.60 -12.40
N GLY A 174 -12.28 1.78 -12.03
CA GLY A 174 -10.94 2.27 -11.78
C GLY A 174 -9.91 1.18 -11.64
N PHE A 175 -8.65 1.55 -11.88
CA PHE A 175 -7.49 0.68 -11.81
C PHE A 175 -6.52 1.12 -10.72
N SER A 176 -5.95 0.18 -9.95
CA SER A 176 -4.88 0.47 -8.99
C SER A 176 -5.33 1.56 -7.99
N ALA A 177 -4.60 2.66 -7.87
CA ALA A 177 -5.01 3.85 -7.13
C ALA A 177 -6.45 4.31 -7.41
N GLY A 178 -6.91 4.30 -8.66
CA GLY A 178 -8.28 4.66 -9.02
C GLY A 178 -9.32 3.67 -8.48
N ALA A 179 -8.95 2.40 -8.32
CA ALA A 179 -9.82 1.40 -7.70
C ALA A 179 -9.99 1.63 -6.18
N TYR A 180 -9.03 2.27 -5.50
CA TYR A 180 -9.23 2.72 -4.11
C TYR A 180 -10.36 3.74 -4.05
N LEU A 181 -10.35 4.73 -4.95
CA LEU A 181 -11.42 5.72 -5.03
C LEU A 181 -12.77 5.09 -5.40
N VAL A 182 -12.80 4.11 -6.31
CA VAL A 182 -14.02 3.34 -6.61
C VAL A 182 -14.61 2.70 -5.36
N HIS A 183 -13.79 2.00 -4.57
CA HIS A 183 -14.24 1.38 -3.32
C HIS A 183 -14.78 2.43 -2.33
N ARG A 184 -14.11 3.58 -2.20
CA ARG A 184 -14.58 4.71 -1.39
C ARG A 184 -15.93 5.24 -1.88
N LEU A 185 -16.10 5.43 -3.18
CA LEU A 185 -17.32 5.96 -3.78
C LEU A 185 -18.49 4.98 -3.63
N LEU A 186 -18.28 3.69 -3.87
CA LEU A 186 -19.31 2.67 -3.68
C LEU A 186 -19.85 2.67 -2.24
N ARG A 187 -18.97 2.89 -1.25
CA ARG A 187 -19.36 2.95 0.17
C ARG A 187 -20.03 4.27 0.56
N THR A 188 -19.53 5.39 0.07
CA THR A 188 -19.96 6.74 0.53
C THR A 188 -20.97 7.42 -0.37
N ARG A 189 -21.21 6.88 -1.56
CA ARG A 189 -22.13 7.39 -2.59
C ARG A 189 -23.02 6.29 -3.16
N SER A 190 -23.28 5.22 -2.39
CA SER A 190 -24.19 4.13 -2.79
C SER A 190 -25.56 4.65 -3.24
N LYS A 191 -26.07 5.75 -2.64
CA LYS A 191 -27.31 6.46 -3.05
C LYS A 191 -27.29 7.07 -4.44
N ARG A 192 -26.12 7.29 -5.04
CA ARG A 192 -25.97 7.87 -6.38
C ARG A 192 -25.54 6.87 -7.43
N LEU A 193 -25.09 5.69 -7.01
CA LEU A 193 -24.46 4.70 -7.87
C LEU A 193 -25.36 3.46 -8.02
N ALA A 194 -25.33 2.87 -9.20
CA ALA A 194 -25.91 1.56 -9.48
C ALA A 194 -24.88 0.43 -9.30
N GLY A 195 -23.59 0.74 -9.35
CA GLY A 195 -22.53 -0.26 -9.27
C GLY A 195 -21.16 0.24 -9.72
N GLY A 196 -20.20 -0.66 -9.80
CA GLY A 196 -18.88 -0.33 -10.33
C GLY A 196 -17.89 -1.48 -10.44
N VAL A 197 -16.76 -1.21 -11.08
CA VAL A 197 -15.65 -2.14 -11.30
C VAL A 197 -14.40 -1.65 -10.58
N ALA A 198 -13.97 -2.37 -9.55
CA ALA A 198 -12.69 -2.12 -8.90
C ALA A 198 -11.66 -3.13 -9.41
N ASN A 199 -10.67 -2.67 -10.17
CA ASN A 199 -9.60 -3.52 -10.70
C ASN A 199 -8.29 -3.28 -9.96
N SER A 200 -7.78 -4.33 -9.30
CA SER A 200 -6.53 -4.34 -8.55
C SER A 200 -6.46 -3.17 -7.58
N GLY A 201 -7.50 -2.98 -6.76
CA GLY A 201 -7.61 -1.90 -5.79
C GLY A 201 -7.58 -2.40 -4.35
N VAL A 202 -7.32 -1.49 -3.44
CA VAL A 202 -7.49 -1.73 -2.00
C VAL A 202 -8.82 -1.13 -1.58
N LEU A 203 -9.69 -1.94 -0.96
CA LEU A 203 -11.00 -1.52 -0.46
C LEU A 203 -10.89 -0.36 0.54
N ASP A 204 -9.92 -0.48 1.45
CA ASP A 204 -9.54 0.54 2.39
C ASP A 204 -8.21 0.14 3.02
N ALA A 205 -7.27 1.07 3.18
CA ALA A 205 -6.07 0.83 3.98
C ALA A 205 -6.41 0.85 5.48
N THR A 206 -7.49 0.14 5.88
CA THR A 206 -7.98 -0.17 7.24
C THR A 206 -9.10 0.76 7.79
N GLY A 207 -10.35 0.24 7.90
CA GLY A 207 -11.67 0.91 7.97
C GLY A 207 -12.02 1.88 9.14
N ASP A 208 -13.16 2.58 9.01
CA ASP A 208 -14.03 3.16 10.08
C ASP A 208 -15.14 4.09 9.49
N GLY A 209 -15.72 3.70 8.36
CA GLY A 209 -17.02 4.27 7.99
C GLY A 209 -18.06 3.49 8.77
N ALA A 210 -18.90 4.14 9.58
CA ALA A 210 -20.09 3.49 10.13
C ALA A 210 -20.75 2.63 9.03
N ASP A 211 -21.05 1.36 9.35
CA ASP A 211 -21.77 0.42 8.49
C ASP A 211 -23.18 0.94 8.22
N GLU A 212 -23.30 2.05 7.48
CA GLU A 212 -24.56 2.39 6.84
C GLU A 212 -24.82 1.31 5.80
N PRO A 213 -25.98 0.63 5.85
CA PRO A 213 -26.35 -0.34 4.85
C PRO A 213 -26.17 0.25 3.46
N LEU A 214 -25.35 -0.40 2.63
CA LEU A 214 -25.23 -0.01 1.24
C LEU A 214 -26.57 -0.22 0.54
N ASP A 215 -26.98 0.76 -0.25
CA ASP A 215 -28.04 0.58 -1.23
C ASP A 215 -27.68 -0.56 -2.21
N GLY A 216 -28.68 -1.00 -2.99
CA GLY A 216 -28.43 -1.96 -4.06
C GLY A 216 -27.32 -1.49 -5.00
N LEU A 217 -26.21 -2.23 -5.03
CA LEU A 217 -25.07 -2.05 -5.95
C LEU A 217 -24.73 -3.35 -6.69
N ALA A 218 -24.29 -3.20 -7.94
CA ALA A 218 -23.67 -4.27 -8.73
C ALA A 218 -22.15 -4.06 -8.76
N VAL A 219 -21.40 -4.90 -8.08
CA VAL A 219 -19.96 -4.71 -7.86
C VAL A 219 -19.15 -5.81 -8.53
N ALA A 220 -18.21 -5.44 -9.38
CA ALA A 220 -17.21 -6.36 -9.91
C ALA A 220 -15.84 -6.06 -9.30
N VAL A 221 -15.27 -7.04 -8.58
CA VAL A 221 -13.89 -6.98 -8.07
C VAL A 221 -13.00 -7.78 -8.99
N THR A 222 -11.98 -7.16 -9.57
CA THR A 222 -11.12 -7.83 -10.57
C THR A 222 -9.65 -7.62 -10.31
N TRP A 223 -8.79 -8.56 -10.74
CA TRP A 223 -7.34 -8.42 -10.61
C TRP A 223 -6.60 -9.17 -11.71
N GLY A 224 -5.30 -8.91 -11.86
CA GLY A 224 -4.49 -9.38 -12.97
C GLY A 224 -4.25 -10.89 -12.98
N GLY A 225 -4.20 -11.53 -11.81
CA GLY A 225 -3.79 -12.92 -11.64
C GLY A 225 -3.10 -13.18 -10.31
N SER A 226 -2.57 -14.38 -10.07
CA SER A 226 -1.88 -14.68 -8.80
C SER A 226 -0.57 -13.90 -8.59
N ALA A 227 -0.01 -13.32 -9.66
CA ALA A 227 1.18 -12.47 -9.64
C ALA A 227 0.85 -10.96 -9.56
N ASP A 228 -0.40 -10.60 -9.25
CA ASP A 228 -0.82 -9.20 -9.12
C ASP A 228 -0.30 -8.57 -7.82
N ILE A 229 0.98 -8.22 -7.87
CA ILE A 229 1.75 -7.58 -6.80
C ILE A 229 2.40 -6.33 -7.37
N PHE A 230 2.38 -5.23 -6.62
CA PHE A 230 3.02 -3.96 -6.99
C PHE A 230 4.05 -3.54 -5.95
N GLY A 231 5.33 -3.50 -6.34
CA GLY A 231 6.46 -3.12 -5.48
C GLY A 231 7.75 -3.87 -5.84
N ASN A 232 8.86 -3.52 -5.18
CA ASN A 232 10.15 -4.20 -5.30
C ASN A 232 10.61 -4.74 -3.92
N ALA A 233 11.78 -5.37 -3.82
CA ALA A 233 12.23 -6.00 -2.57
C ALA A 233 12.47 -5.02 -1.40
N GLU A 234 12.52 -3.70 -1.65
CA GLU A 234 12.76 -2.66 -0.65
C GLU A 234 11.45 -1.97 -0.20
N ILE A 235 10.46 -1.85 -1.09
CA ILE A 235 9.08 -1.48 -0.75
C ILE A 235 8.23 -2.76 -0.79
N ARG A 236 8.08 -3.43 0.36
CA ARG A 236 7.28 -4.66 0.51
C ARG A 236 5.95 -4.50 -0.24
N GLY A 237 5.84 -5.16 -1.40
CA GLY A 237 4.84 -4.82 -2.41
C GLY A 237 3.39 -5.07 -1.98
N LEU A 238 2.47 -4.27 -2.50
CA LEU A 238 1.03 -4.43 -2.32
C LEU A 238 0.55 -5.69 -3.07
N ASP A 239 -0.11 -6.58 -2.34
CA ASP A 239 -0.68 -7.82 -2.87
C ASP A 239 -2.17 -7.63 -3.18
N PHE A 240 -2.49 -7.39 -4.46
CA PHE A 240 -3.86 -7.10 -4.87
C PHE A 240 -4.78 -8.32 -4.92
N VAL A 241 -4.22 -9.52 -4.96
CA VAL A 241 -5.01 -10.76 -4.82
C VAL A 241 -5.59 -10.82 -3.42
N THR A 242 -4.76 -10.51 -2.44
CA THR A 242 -5.16 -10.42 -1.04
C THR A 242 -6.21 -9.34 -0.81
N HIS A 243 -6.01 -8.14 -1.36
CA HIS A 243 -7.00 -7.06 -1.22
C HIS A 243 -8.31 -7.34 -1.97
N SER A 244 -8.27 -8.09 -3.07
CA SER A 244 -9.48 -8.54 -3.77
C SER A 244 -10.29 -9.53 -2.92
N SER A 245 -9.63 -10.47 -2.23
CA SER A 245 -10.27 -11.36 -1.25
C SER A 245 -10.98 -10.54 -0.15
N VAL A 246 -10.31 -9.55 0.43
CA VAL A 246 -10.91 -8.64 1.43
C VAL A 246 -12.12 -7.91 0.87
N ALA A 247 -12.01 -7.32 -0.33
CA ALA A 247 -13.09 -6.59 -0.97
C ALA A 247 -14.33 -7.47 -1.19
N THR A 248 -14.15 -8.68 -1.73
CA THR A 248 -15.29 -9.57 -2.00
C THR A 248 -15.99 -10.04 -0.72
N LYS A 249 -15.24 -10.26 0.37
CA LYS A 249 -15.83 -10.58 1.68
C LYS A 249 -16.63 -9.42 2.24
N PHE A 250 -16.12 -8.18 2.16
CA PHE A 250 -16.86 -6.99 2.56
C PHE A 250 -18.19 -6.83 1.80
N TYR A 251 -18.17 -6.96 0.47
CA TYR A 251 -19.41 -6.84 -0.30
C TYR A 251 -20.39 -7.98 -0.01
N ALA A 252 -19.90 -9.15 0.42
CA ALA A 252 -20.77 -10.26 0.82
C ALA A 252 -21.53 -10.02 2.12
N THR A 253 -21.07 -9.11 2.99
CA THR A 253 -21.81 -8.75 4.22
C THR A 253 -23.01 -7.85 3.95
N HIS A 254 -23.14 -7.32 2.73
CA HIS A 254 -24.19 -6.40 2.33
C HIS A 254 -25.21 -7.09 1.43
N ALA A 255 -26.33 -7.52 1.99
CA ALA A 255 -27.35 -8.31 1.28
C ALA A 255 -27.94 -7.64 0.02
N ALA A 256 -27.90 -6.30 -0.06
CA ALA A 256 -28.36 -5.54 -1.21
C ALA A 256 -27.32 -5.51 -2.36
N VAL A 257 -26.07 -5.88 -2.11
CA VAL A 257 -25.01 -5.89 -3.10
C VAL A 257 -25.01 -7.23 -3.85
N LYS A 258 -25.14 -7.17 -5.17
CA LYS A 258 -24.82 -8.29 -6.06
C LYS A 258 -23.37 -8.12 -6.47
N GLN A 259 -22.56 -9.17 -6.36
CA GLN A 259 -21.15 -9.11 -6.73
C GLN A 259 -20.69 -10.26 -7.60
N ILE A 260 -19.72 -9.96 -8.45
CA ILE A 260 -18.89 -10.94 -9.15
C ILE A 260 -17.42 -10.63 -8.90
N HIS A 261 -16.58 -11.63 -9.08
CA HIS A 261 -15.14 -11.44 -9.15
C HIS A 261 -14.57 -12.07 -10.41
N CYS A 262 -13.54 -11.47 -11.00
CA CYS A 262 -12.84 -11.99 -12.17
C CYS A 262 -11.33 -11.75 -12.11
N TYR A 263 -10.53 -12.72 -12.54
CA TYR A 263 -9.08 -12.60 -12.53
C TYR A 263 -8.40 -13.28 -13.71
N GLY A 264 -7.23 -12.74 -14.08
CA GLY A 264 -6.43 -13.25 -15.18
C GLY A 264 -5.57 -14.47 -14.81
N PRO A 265 -4.67 -14.90 -15.71
CA PRO A 265 -3.85 -16.09 -15.54
C PRO A 265 -2.84 -15.95 -14.38
N ALA A 266 -2.20 -17.05 -13.99
CA ALA A 266 -1.32 -17.08 -12.81
C ALA A 266 -0.14 -16.08 -12.88
N ASP A 267 0.41 -15.86 -14.08
CA ASP A 267 1.47 -14.89 -14.38
C ASP A 267 0.94 -13.48 -14.66
N GLY A 268 -0.37 -13.29 -14.55
CA GLY A 268 -1.04 -12.01 -14.68
C GLY A 268 -0.62 -11.08 -13.55
N LYS A 269 0.27 -10.14 -13.92
CA LYS A 269 0.82 -9.09 -13.05
C LYS A 269 -0.21 -7.99 -12.77
N HIS A 270 0.21 -6.91 -12.14
CA HIS A 270 -0.61 -5.72 -11.91
C HIS A 270 -1.05 -5.03 -13.21
N ARG A 271 -2.29 -5.29 -13.65
CA ARG A 271 -2.83 -4.80 -14.92
C ARG A 271 -4.36 -4.76 -14.92
N TRP A 272 -4.90 -3.96 -15.84
CA TRP A 272 -6.31 -4.04 -16.20
C TRP A 272 -6.68 -5.35 -16.90
N LEU A 273 -7.80 -5.94 -16.47
CA LEU A 273 -8.32 -7.19 -17.00
C LEU A 273 -9.15 -6.96 -18.27
N SER A 274 -8.48 -6.59 -19.36
CA SER A 274 -9.11 -6.21 -20.63
C SER A 274 -9.97 -7.31 -21.25
N GLU A 275 -9.63 -8.56 -20.98
CA GLU A 275 -10.34 -9.76 -21.43
C GLU A 275 -11.76 -9.85 -20.84
N ALA A 276 -12.03 -9.16 -19.73
CA ALA A 276 -13.33 -9.11 -19.08
C ALA A 276 -14.19 -7.91 -19.53
N ASN A 277 -13.70 -7.01 -20.39
CA ASN A 277 -14.36 -5.74 -20.69
C ASN A 277 -15.83 -5.90 -21.14
N ALA A 278 -16.13 -6.79 -22.09
CA ALA A 278 -17.51 -6.97 -22.56
C ALA A 278 -18.42 -7.52 -21.45
N LEU A 279 -17.96 -8.56 -20.75
CA LEU A 279 -18.64 -9.18 -19.61
C LEU A 279 -18.98 -8.15 -18.52
N LEU A 280 -18.00 -7.32 -18.15
CA LEU A 280 -18.16 -6.29 -17.12
C LEU A 280 -19.13 -5.19 -17.55
N ALA A 281 -19.09 -4.77 -18.82
CA ALA A 281 -20.02 -3.78 -19.35
C ALA A 281 -21.47 -4.31 -19.32
N ASP A 282 -21.68 -5.56 -19.75
CA ASP A 282 -23.00 -6.21 -19.72
C ASP A 282 -23.50 -6.43 -18.29
N TYR A 283 -22.59 -6.84 -17.40
CA TYR A 283 -22.88 -6.97 -15.97
C TYR A 283 -23.37 -5.64 -15.39
N LEU A 284 -22.67 -4.53 -15.60
CA LEU A 284 -23.12 -3.24 -15.07
C LEU A 284 -24.50 -2.86 -15.62
N LEU A 285 -24.67 -2.88 -16.95
CA LEU A 285 -25.91 -2.42 -17.59
C LEU A 285 -27.15 -3.25 -17.27
N ALA A 286 -26.97 -4.54 -16.98
CA ALA A 286 -28.05 -5.40 -16.54
C ALA A 286 -28.54 -5.09 -15.12
N HIS A 287 -27.82 -4.29 -14.34
CA HIS A 287 -28.17 -3.97 -12.95
C HIS A 287 -28.37 -2.48 -12.79
N ALA A 288 -29.62 -2.04 -12.96
CA ALA A 288 -30.04 -0.67 -12.66
C ALA A 288 -30.26 -0.49 -11.14
N LYS A 289 -29.95 0.71 -10.63
CA LYS A 289 -30.15 1.05 -9.22
C LYS A 289 -31.62 0.84 -8.82
N GLY A 290 -31.85 0.14 -7.72
CA GLY A 290 -33.20 -0.21 -7.22
C GLY A 290 -33.81 -1.48 -7.84
N TYR A 291 -33.20 -2.03 -8.89
CA TYR A 291 -33.71 -3.20 -9.64
C TYR A 291 -32.69 -4.34 -9.75
N ILE A 292 -31.64 -4.30 -8.93
CA ILE A 292 -30.51 -5.24 -9.01
C ILE A 292 -30.95 -6.68 -8.76
N ALA A 293 -31.86 -6.90 -7.82
CA ALA A 293 -32.41 -8.22 -7.52
C ALA A 293 -33.31 -8.78 -8.65
N GLU A 294 -33.83 -7.93 -9.52
CA GLU A 294 -34.73 -8.29 -10.63
C GLU A 294 -33.99 -8.60 -11.93
N SER A 295 -32.68 -8.35 -11.97
CA SER A 295 -31.86 -8.61 -13.15
C SER A 295 -31.80 -10.10 -13.47
N PRO A 296 -32.16 -10.54 -14.70
CA PRO A 296 -32.03 -11.94 -15.11
C PRO A 296 -30.61 -12.30 -15.53
N TRP A 297 -29.66 -11.35 -15.44
CA TRP A 297 -28.27 -11.60 -15.80
C TRP A 297 -27.66 -12.65 -14.89
N THR A 298 -26.98 -13.62 -15.50
CA THR A 298 -26.22 -14.67 -14.83
C THR A 298 -24.81 -14.74 -15.40
N LEU A 299 -23.83 -15.03 -14.55
CA LEU A 299 -22.43 -15.12 -14.94
C LEU A 299 -22.19 -16.26 -15.94
N ASP A 300 -22.82 -17.42 -15.74
CA ASP A 300 -22.64 -18.59 -16.60
C ASP A 300 -23.09 -18.34 -18.05
N ALA A 301 -24.23 -17.70 -18.24
CA ALA A 301 -24.72 -17.34 -19.58
C ALA A 301 -23.77 -16.35 -20.25
N ALA A 302 -23.35 -15.32 -19.52
CA ALA A 302 -22.46 -14.30 -20.05
C ALA A 302 -21.06 -14.86 -20.41
N LEU A 303 -20.52 -15.80 -19.62
CA LEU A 303 -19.27 -16.50 -19.94
C LEU A 303 -19.41 -17.43 -21.15
N ALA A 304 -20.57 -18.06 -21.34
CA ALA A 304 -20.85 -18.88 -22.51
C ALA A 304 -20.91 -18.03 -23.79
N ASP A 305 -21.59 -16.89 -23.74
CA ASP A 305 -21.71 -15.95 -24.87
C ASP A 305 -20.36 -15.32 -25.24
N ALA A 306 -19.52 -15.05 -24.24
CA ALA A 306 -18.16 -14.53 -24.44
C ALA A 306 -17.15 -15.58 -24.96
N GLY A 307 -17.56 -16.85 -25.12
CA GLY A 307 -16.67 -17.92 -25.59
C GLY A 307 -15.61 -18.35 -24.56
N ARG A 308 -15.89 -18.15 -23.26
CA ARG A 308 -15.00 -18.47 -22.13
C ARG A 308 -13.60 -17.85 -22.28
N PRO A 309 -13.48 -16.52 -22.08
CA PRO A 309 -12.20 -15.82 -22.14
C PRO A 309 -11.16 -16.42 -21.18
N ALA A 310 -9.87 -16.17 -21.43
CA ALA A 310 -8.74 -16.64 -20.62
C ALA A 310 -8.64 -15.94 -19.24
N ILE A 311 -9.76 -15.88 -18.53
CA ILE A 311 -9.98 -15.33 -17.21
C ILE A 311 -10.83 -16.31 -16.42
N THR A 312 -10.72 -16.27 -15.10
CA THR A 312 -11.60 -17.03 -14.20
C THR A 312 -12.52 -16.05 -13.51
N CYS A 313 -13.82 -16.33 -13.49
CA CYS A 313 -14.80 -15.53 -12.78
C CYS A 313 -15.65 -16.39 -11.86
N GLY A 314 -16.18 -15.78 -10.81
CA GLY A 314 -17.11 -16.41 -9.88
C GLY A 314 -18.09 -15.41 -9.30
N GLU A 315 -19.18 -15.91 -8.73
CA GLU A 315 -20.11 -15.12 -7.93
C GLU A 315 -19.73 -15.19 -6.45
N GLY A 316 -20.01 -14.13 -5.69
CA GLY A 316 -19.77 -14.09 -4.25
C GLY A 316 -18.30 -13.95 -3.85
N VAL A 317 -17.94 -14.56 -2.72
CA VAL A 317 -16.64 -14.39 -2.06
C VAL A 317 -15.54 -15.15 -2.80
N PHE A 318 -14.46 -14.44 -3.15
CA PHE A 318 -13.18 -15.06 -3.45
C PHE A 318 -12.40 -15.21 -2.14
N ASP A 319 -12.29 -16.43 -1.64
CA ASP A 319 -11.52 -16.70 -0.43
C ASP A 319 -10.10 -17.16 -0.78
N ARG A 320 -9.12 -16.29 -0.49
CA ARG A 320 -7.72 -16.71 -0.41
C ARG A 320 -7.47 -17.16 1.01
N GLU A 321 -7.17 -18.44 1.21
CA GLU A 321 -6.85 -18.99 2.54
C GLU A 321 -5.47 -18.50 3.03
N HIS A 322 -5.38 -18.11 4.31
CA HIS A 322 -4.13 -17.75 4.97
C HIS A 322 -3.37 -19.02 5.33
N PRO A 323 -2.07 -19.14 5.02
CA PRO A 323 -1.29 -20.30 5.42
C PRO A 323 -1.00 -20.35 6.94
N VAL A 324 -1.30 -19.28 7.71
CA VAL A 324 -1.03 -19.22 9.15
C VAL A 324 -2.25 -18.82 9.96
N LYS A 325 -2.52 -19.64 10.99
CA LYS A 325 -3.44 -19.36 12.08
C LYS A 325 -2.63 -19.36 13.37
N VAL A 326 -2.74 -18.29 14.14
CA VAL A 326 -2.15 -18.16 15.47
C VAL A 326 -3.16 -18.68 16.48
N SER A 327 -2.73 -19.58 17.36
CA SER A 327 -3.53 -19.97 18.52
C SER A 327 -2.70 -19.79 19.79
N CYS A 328 -3.12 -18.85 20.63
CA CYS A 328 -2.52 -18.57 21.92
C CYS A 328 -3.23 -19.38 22.99
N GLN A 329 -2.58 -20.48 23.40
CA GLN A 329 -3.09 -21.31 24.48
C GLN A 329 -2.87 -20.59 25.83
N PRO A 330 -3.86 -20.59 26.72
CA PRO A 330 -3.69 -20.02 28.05
C PRO A 330 -2.74 -20.91 28.87
N GLN A 331 -1.56 -20.39 29.22
CA GLN A 331 -0.59 -21.08 30.06
C GLN A 331 -0.94 -20.85 31.56
N THR A 332 -1.05 -19.58 31.98
CA THR A 332 -1.40 -19.19 33.36
C THR A 332 -2.25 -17.91 33.49
N ALA A 333 -2.09 -16.92 32.60
CA ALA A 333 -2.90 -15.69 32.56
C ALA A 333 -3.78 -15.62 31.30
N ALA A 334 -5.08 -15.83 31.47
CA ALA A 334 -6.06 -15.80 30.37
C ALA A 334 -6.10 -14.45 29.64
N ASP A 335 -5.92 -13.34 30.38
CA ASP A 335 -5.93 -11.99 29.80
C ASP A 335 -4.69 -11.74 28.91
N CYS A 336 -3.50 -12.20 29.31
CA CYS A 336 -2.32 -12.09 28.45
C CYS A 336 -2.43 -12.98 27.20
N ALA A 337 -3.03 -14.18 27.32
CA ALA A 337 -3.30 -15.03 26.17
C ALA A 337 -4.28 -14.35 25.19
N ALA A 338 -5.34 -13.72 25.69
CA ALA A 338 -6.30 -12.98 24.88
C ALA A 338 -5.68 -11.73 24.21
N TYR A 339 -4.84 -10.98 24.93
CA TYR A 339 -4.08 -9.84 24.37
C TYR A 339 -3.17 -10.28 23.22
N CYS A 340 -2.39 -11.36 23.40
CA CYS A 340 -1.53 -11.89 22.35
C CYS A 340 -2.32 -12.52 21.20
N GLN A 341 -3.46 -13.15 21.47
CA GLN A 341 -4.34 -13.69 20.42
C GLN A 341 -4.91 -12.57 19.52
N ASP A 342 -5.27 -11.42 20.11
CA ASP A 342 -5.75 -10.26 19.37
C ASP A 342 -4.66 -9.68 18.45
N PHE A 343 -3.43 -9.53 18.97
CA PHE A 343 -2.28 -9.16 18.13
C PHE A 343 -2.04 -10.19 17.02
N GLY A 344 -2.07 -11.48 17.34
CA GLY A 344 -1.96 -12.57 16.37
C GLY A 344 -2.99 -12.46 15.25
N ALA A 345 -4.27 -12.28 15.61
CA ALA A 345 -5.35 -12.16 14.64
C ALA A 345 -5.24 -10.89 13.78
N CYS A 346 -4.94 -9.73 14.38
CA CYS A 346 -4.98 -8.44 13.70
C CYS A 346 -3.67 -8.08 12.98
N VAL A 347 -2.55 -8.69 13.37
CA VAL A 347 -1.22 -8.37 12.84
C VAL A 347 -0.62 -9.55 12.09
N VAL A 348 -0.73 -10.78 12.59
CA VAL A 348 -0.10 -11.96 11.98
C VAL A 348 -1.02 -12.64 10.96
N GLU A 349 -2.29 -12.85 11.34
CA GLU A 349 -3.32 -13.45 10.49
C GLU A 349 -4.04 -12.45 9.59
N ASN A 350 -3.77 -11.15 9.71
CA ASN A 350 -4.46 -10.14 8.91
C ASN A 350 -3.75 -9.92 7.58
N TYR A 351 -4.48 -10.19 6.49
CA TYR A 351 -4.12 -10.00 5.09
C TYR A 351 -3.45 -8.65 4.74
N SER A 352 -3.82 -7.55 5.41
CA SER A 352 -3.29 -6.21 5.10
C SER A 352 -2.00 -5.87 5.85
N LEU A 353 -1.76 -6.52 7.00
CA LEU A 353 -0.68 -6.19 7.92
C LEU A 353 0.37 -7.29 8.09
N GLY A 354 -0.01 -8.56 8.00
CA GLY A 354 0.87 -9.72 8.19
C GLY A 354 2.14 -9.69 7.37
N PRO A 355 2.07 -9.47 6.04
CA PRO A 355 3.28 -9.37 5.21
C PRO A 355 4.21 -8.21 5.62
N LEU A 356 3.64 -7.15 6.21
CA LEU A 356 4.38 -5.95 6.64
C LEU A 356 4.93 -6.08 8.07
N LEU A 357 4.31 -6.92 8.91
CA LEU A 357 4.54 -6.97 10.36
C LEU A 357 4.95 -8.33 10.93
N TRP A 358 5.14 -9.36 10.12
CA TRP A 358 5.50 -10.69 10.64
C TRP A 358 6.87 -10.71 11.36
N GLU A 359 7.84 -9.89 10.94
CA GLU A 359 9.13 -9.76 11.65
C GLU A 359 8.95 -9.06 12.99
N GLN A 360 8.06 -8.07 13.03
CA GLN A 360 7.67 -7.31 14.21
C GLN A 360 6.88 -8.16 15.21
N ALA A 361 6.16 -9.18 14.74
CA ALA A 361 5.55 -10.18 15.62
C ALA A 361 6.62 -10.92 16.46
N LEU A 362 7.84 -11.12 15.92
CA LEU A 362 8.94 -11.71 16.69
C LEU A 362 9.36 -10.83 17.87
N ASP A 363 9.32 -9.49 17.71
CA ASP A 363 9.61 -8.54 18.80
C ASP A 363 8.55 -8.59 19.92
N MET A 364 7.33 -8.95 19.55
CA MET A 364 6.24 -9.22 20.51
C MET A 364 6.37 -10.59 21.16
N GLY A 365 7.36 -11.41 20.80
CA GLY A 365 7.59 -12.74 21.37
C GLY A 365 6.91 -13.88 20.62
N PHE A 366 6.43 -13.65 19.39
CA PHE A 366 5.95 -14.74 18.53
C PHE A 366 7.13 -15.53 17.97
N SER A 367 6.90 -16.80 17.65
CA SER A 367 7.91 -17.71 17.11
C SER A 367 7.32 -18.66 16.06
N GLY A 368 8.20 -19.36 15.34
CA GLY A 368 7.86 -20.24 14.22
C GLY A 368 8.54 -19.81 12.92
N ASN A 369 8.80 -20.79 12.04
CA ASN A 369 9.38 -20.51 10.71
C ASN A 369 8.31 -19.81 9.83
N PRO A 370 8.66 -18.83 8.98
CA PRO A 370 7.70 -17.86 8.46
C PRO A 370 6.46 -18.50 7.83
N PRO A 371 5.25 -18.03 8.21
CA PRO A 371 4.95 -17.00 9.23
C PRO A 371 4.97 -17.51 10.69
N ALA A 372 5.29 -16.62 11.65
CA ALA A 372 5.33 -16.91 13.09
C ALA A 372 3.94 -17.28 13.64
N SER A 373 3.70 -18.56 13.91
CA SER A 373 2.39 -19.10 14.28
C SER A 373 2.21 -19.41 15.77
N GLN A 374 3.29 -19.31 16.55
CA GLN A 374 3.31 -19.58 17.98
C GLN A 374 3.42 -18.27 18.76
N CYS A 375 2.64 -18.11 19.83
CA CYS A 375 2.60 -16.88 20.64
C CYS A 375 2.91 -17.09 22.12
N ASP A 376 3.40 -18.27 22.53
CA ASP A 376 3.75 -18.55 23.93
C ASP A 376 4.78 -17.55 24.49
N GLY A 377 5.71 -17.09 23.66
CA GLY A 377 6.68 -16.06 24.05
C GLY A 377 6.05 -14.68 24.27
N CYS A 378 5.00 -14.32 23.51
CA CYS A 378 4.21 -13.12 23.74
C CYS A 378 3.47 -13.21 25.07
N VAL A 379 2.82 -14.34 25.35
CA VAL A 379 2.07 -14.57 26.59
C VAL A 379 3.01 -14.43 27.79
N SER A 380 4.18 -15.07 27.73
CA SER A 380 5.20 -15.01 28.77
C SER A 380 5.73 -13.59 29.00
N ALA A 381 5.95 -12.82 27.92
CA ALA A 381 6.41 -11.43 28.02
C ALA A 381 5.35 -10.51 28.65
N CYS A 382 4.08 -10.67 28.27
CA CYS A 382 2.96 -9.95 28.88
C CYS A 382 2.84 -10.25 30.39
N GLU A 383 2.94 -11.52 30.78
CA GLU A 383 2.89 -11.91 32.19
C GLU A 383 4.03 -11.28 33.00
N ALA A 384 5.24 -11.24 32.43
CA ALA A 384 6.39 -10.59 33.06
C ALA A 384 6.18 -9.07 33.22
N ASP A 385 5.67 -8.39 32.19
CA ASP A 385 5.39 -6.96 32.20
C ASP A 385 4.34 -6.61 33.26
N VAL A 386 3.23 -7.35 33.30
CA VAL A 386 2.14 -7.15 34.29
C VAL A 386 2.63 -7.41 35.72
N THR A 387 3.45 -8.46 35.91
CA THR A 387 4.01 -8.80 37.21
C THR A 387 4.97 -7.71 37.72
N ALA A 388 5.81 -7.15 36.83
CA ALA A 388 6.78 -6.13 37.19
C ALA A 388 6.16 -4.73 37.39
N GLY A 389 5.17 -4.36 36.58
CA GLY A 389 4.55 -3.03 36.60
C GLY A 389 3.34 -2.88 37.53
N GLY A 390 2.79 -3.98 38.07
CA GLY A 390 1.73 -3.95 39.08
C GLY A 390 0.40 -3.37 38.55
N ALA A 391 -0.33 -2.65 39.40
CA ALA A 391 -1.70 -2.20 39.10
C ALA A 391 -1.81 -1.33 37.82
N GLY A 392 -0.77 -0.56 37.49
CA GLY A 392 -0.77 0.27 36.29
C GLY A 392 -0.78 -0.52 34.98
N GLU A 393 -0.08 -1.65 34.93
CA GLU A 393 -0.09 -2.54 33.75
C GLU A 393 -1.37 -3.38 33.70
N GLN A 394 -1.92 -3.74 34.86
CA GLN A 394 -3.22 -4.44 34.93
C GLN A 394 -4.35 -3.59 34.35
N ASP A 395 -4.36 -2.28 34.61
CA ASP A 395 -5.34 -1.35 34.04
C ASP A 395 -5.22 -1.24 32.52
N VAL A 396 -3.98 -1.22 32.00
CA VAL A 396 -3.71 -1.19 30.55
C VAL A 396 -4.19 -2.49 29.90
N LEU A 397 -3.81 -3.64 30.45
CA LEU A 397 -4.25 -4.95 29.96
C LEU A 397 -5.78 -5.08 30.02
N ALA A 398 -6.41 -4.67 31.12
CA ALA A 398 -7.86 -4.68 31.26
C ALA A 398 -8.56 -3.78 30.22
N CYS A 399 -7.95 -2.65 29.82
CA CYS A 399 -8.45 -1.85 28.70
C CYS A 399 -8.42 -2.65 27.39
N PHE A 400 -7.32 -3.32 27.07
CA PHE A 400 -7.22 -4.13 25.84
C PHE A 400 -8.23 -5.28 25.80
N ILE A 401 -8.52 -5.91 26.96
CA ILE A 401 -9.48 -7.01 27.08
C ILE A 401 -10.92 -6.50 27.13
N GLY A 402 -11.21 -5.41 27.84
CA GLY A 402 -12.54 -4.81 27.93
C GLY A 402 -13.02 -4.25 26.59
N GLU A 403 -12.09 -3.84 25.73
CA GLU A 403 -12.34 -3.43 24.35
C GLU A 403 -12.31 -4.60 23.37
N ALA A 404 -12.36 -5.86 23.83
CA ALA A 404 -12.46 -7.04 22.97
C ALA A 404 -13.76 -6.99 22.16
N TYR A 405 -13.71 -6.30 21.02
CA TYR A 405 -14.57 -6.54 19.88
C TYR A 405 -14.27 -7.96 19.43
N GLY A 406 -14.99 -8.92 20.00
CA GLY A 406 -14.72 -10.35 19.88
C GLY A 406 -14.43 -10.75 18.44
N ASN A 407 -13.23 -11.28 18.19
CA ASN A 407 -12.83 -11.97 16.95
C ASN A 407 -13.05 -11.19 15.64
N ALA A 408 -13.01 -9.87 15.65
CA ALA A 408 -13.31 -9.04 14.47
C ALA A 408 -12.14 -8.86 13.48
N CYS A 409 -11.02 -9.60 13.63
CA CYS A 409 -9.85 -9.53 12.74
C CYS A 409 -9.73 -10.71 11.75
N ASN A 410 -10.78 -11.53 11.53
CA ASN A 410 -10.90 -12.48 10.39
C ASN A 410 -12.38 -12.87 10.08
N PRO A 411 -12.79 -13.36 8.88
CA PRO A 411 -12.53 -12.92 7.51
C PRO A 411 -13.70 -12.04 6.96
N GLY A 412 -13.40 -10.79 6.60
CA GLY A 412 -14.37 -9.86 5.99
C GLY A 412 -14.10 -8.38 6.23
N LEU A 413 -12.83 -8.02 6.40
CA LEU A 413 -12.42 -7.08 7.42
C LEU A 413 -12.45 -5.60 7.05
N ASP A 414 -12.98 -4.81 7.99
CA ASP A 414 -12.30 -3.62 8.49
C ASP A 414 -10.89 -4.00 8.93
N GLY A 415 -9.84 -3.58 8.21
CA GLY A 415 -8.45 -4.05 8.43
C GLY A 415 -7.81 -3.79 9.82
N ALA A 416 -6.62 -3.19 9.89
CA ALA A 416 -5.93 -2.84 11.15
C ALA A 416 -6.64 -1.85 12.08
N ALA A 417 -7.76 -1.27 11.66
CA ALA A 417 -8.35 -0.12 12.35
C ALA A 417 -8.85 -0.42 13.76
N PRO A 418 -9.57 -1.52 14.01
CA PRO A 418 -9.98 -1.86 15.36
C PRO A 418 -8.78 -2.03 16.29
N PHE A 419 -7.69 -2.61 15.80
CA PHE A 419 -6.42 -2.71 16.52
C PHE A 419 -5.82 -1.32 16.75
N ALA A 420 -5.68 -0.49 15.73
CA ALA A 420 -5.11 0.85 15.80
C ALA A 420 -5.86 1.80 16.75
N LEU A 421 -7.20 1.79 16.69
CA LEU A 421 -8.08 2.55 17.58
C LEU A 421 -7.97 2.07 19.02
N ARG A 422 -7.87 0.75 19.23
CA ARG A 422 -7.70 0.16 20.57
C ARG A 422 -6.37 0.54 21.18
N VAL A 423 -5.27 0.41 20.43
CA VAL A 423 -3.95 0.89 20.87
C VAL A 423 -4.01 2.39 21.17
N SER A 424 -4.67 3.17 20.31
CA SER A 424 -4.80 4.61 20.49
C SER A 424 -5.63 5.01 21.70
N LYS A 425 -6.54 4.14 22.16
CA LYS A 425 -7.34 4.36 23.37
C LYS A 425 -6.61 3.89 24.63
N CYS A 426 -6.08 2.67 24.61
CA CYS A 426 -5.51 2.03 25.80
C CYS A 426 -4.10 2.51 26.14
N CYS A 427 -3.32 2.95 25.14
CA CYS A 427 -1.97 3.47 25.35
C CYS A 427 -1.88 4.99 25.41
N LYS A 428 -3.00 5.70 25.27
CA LYS A 428 -3.04 7.16 25.36
C LYS A 428 -2.50 7.64 26.72
N ASP A 429 -1.51 8.52 26.68
CA ASP A 429 -0.86 9.10 27.87
C ASP A 429 -0.22 8.07 28.82
N LYS A 430 0.02 6.83 28.34
CA LYS A 430 0.63 5.72 29.11
C LYS A 430 2.11 5.50 28.77
N LEU A 431 2.88 6.57 28.63
CA LEU A 431 4.31 6.51 28.25
C LEU A 431 5.18 5.68 29.22
N GLY A 432 4.74 5.52 30.47
CA GLY A 432 5.43 4.70 31.48
C GLY A 432 5.05 3.21 31.45
N SER A 433 4.10 2.78 30.61
CA SER A 433 3.68 1.38 30.55
C SER A 433 4.62 0.54 29.70
N THR A 434 5.11 -0.57 30.24
CA THR A 434 5.97 -1.52 29.52
C THR A 434 5.20 -2.27 28.44
N LEU A 435 3.93 -2.62 28.67
CA LEU A 435 3.06 -3.20 27.64
C LEU A 435 2.91 -2.26 26.44
N CYS A 436 2.59 -0.99 26.69
CA CYS A 436 2.44 0.01 25.62
C CYS A 436 3.77 0.35 24.94
N GLN A 437 4.89 0.38 25.69
CA GLN A 437 6.22 0.56 25.10
C GLN A 437 6.61 -0.60 24.17
N ARG A 438 6.33 -1.85 24.56
CA ARG A 438 6.61 -3.04 23.73
C ARG A 438 5.75 -3.04 22.46
N LEU A 439 4.46 -2.76 22.62
CA LEU A 439 3.50 -2.70 21.51
C LEU A 439 3.79 -1.54 20.56
N CYS A 440 3.85 -0.30 21.07
CA CYS A 440 4.13 0.86 20.24
C CYS A 440 5.56 0.85 19.71
N GLY A 441 6.54 0.37 20.47
CA GLY A 441 7.92 0.15 19.99
C GLY A 441 8.01 -0.83 18.83
N THR A 442 7.05 -1.75 18.70
CA THR A 442 6.89 -2.67 17.57
C THR A 442 6.20 -1.99 16.39
N VAL A 443 5.12 -1.23 16.65
CA VAL A 443 4.34 -0.48 15.65
C VAL A 443 5.17 0.63 15.00
N VAL A 444 5.98 1.37 15.75
CA VAL A 444 6.79 2.49 15.23
C VAL A 444 8.01 2.05 14.42
N LYS A 445 8.27 0.74 14.28
CA LYS A 445 9.33 0.22 13.38
C LYS A 445 8.98 0.34 11.90
N GLN A 446 7.71 0.58 11.57
CA GLN A 446 7.22 0.82 10.21
C GLN A 446 6.52 2.18 10.15
N ASP A 447 7.00 3.08 9.29
CA ASP A 447 6.51 4.47 9.26
C ASP A 447 5.04 4.55 8.85
N PHE A 448 4.56 3.68 7.95
CA PHE A 448 3.14 3.65 7.60
C PHE A 448 2.25 3.33 8.81
N LEU A 449 2.75 2.60 9.81
CA LEU A 449 1.97 2.22 10.99
C LEU A 449 1.93 3.29 12.07
N THR A 450 2.93 4.16 12.14
CA THR A 450 2.87 5.36 12.99
C THR A 450 1.74 6.29 12.56
N GLN A 451 1.45 6.33 11.27
CA GLN A 451 0.33 7.06 10.68
C GLN A 451 -1.02 6.33 10.81
N VAL A 452 -0.99 5.02 11.06
CA VAL A 452 -2.17 4.19 11.35
C VAL A 452 -2.52 4.22 12.84
N VAL A 453 -1.52 4.31 13.73
CA VAL A 453 -1.67 4.31 15.19
C VAL A 453 -0.99 5.54 15.82
N PRO A 454 -1.60 6.74 15.77
CA PRO A 454 -0.98 7.99 16.21
C PRO A 454 -0.52 8.00 17.66
N ALA A 455 -1.24 7.28 18.54
CA ALA A 455 -0.85 7.24 19.95
C ALA A 455 0.54 6.62 20.15
N CYS A 456 1.02 5.82 19.20
CA CYS A 456 2.37 5.29 19.23
C CYS A 456 3.43 6.29 18.79
N ALA A 457 3.07 7.43 18.16
CA ALA A 457 4.03 8.45 17.73
C ALA A 457 4.76 9.12 18.92
N ASP A 458 4.08 9.24 20.07
CA ASP A 458 4.65 9.80 21.30
C ASP A 458 5.59 8.81 22.03
N PHE A 459 5.49 7.52 21.70
CA PHE A 459 6.42 6.48 22.13
C PHE A 459 7.63 6.54 21.17
N ALA A 460 8.48 7.55 21.39
CA ALA A 460 9.68 7.83 20.59
C ALA A 460 10.44 6.53 20.23
N PRO A 461 11.09 6.46 19.05
CA PRO A 461 11.90 5.31 18.67
C PRO A 461 12.84 4.97 19.82
N ILE A 462 12.76 3.70 20.24
CA ILE A 462 13.50 3.11 21.36
C ILE A 462 14.90 3.73 21.41
N LYS A 463 15.29 4.32 22.55
CA LYS A 463 16.68 4.74 22.76
C LYS A 463 17.59 3.61 22.29
N PRO A 464 18.61 3.85 21.42
CA PRO A 464 19.49 2.82 20.92
C PRO A 464 19.93 1.95 22.08
N ASP A 465 19.82 0.63 21.94
CA ASP A 465 20.38 -0.26 22.94
C ASP A 465 21.88 0.04 23.07
N THR A 466 22.31 0.44 24.26
CA THR A 466 23.71 0.69 24.63
C THR A 466 24.24 -0.37 25.59
N SER A 467 23.56 -1.51 25.74
CA SER A 467 23.94 -2.60 26.66
C SER A 467 25.40 -3.03 26.49
N CYS A 468 25.86 -3.06 25.24
CA CYS A 468 27.20 -3.47 24.87
C CYS A 468 28.30 -2.48 25.22
N SER A 469 27.98 -1.24 25.60
CA SER A 469 28.97 -0.25 26.07
C SER A 469 29.65 -0.62 27.39
N SER A 470 29.24 -1.73 28.01
CA SER A 470 29.89 -2.32 29.18
C SER A 470 30.66 -3.61 28.87
N THR A 471 30.61 -4.10 27.63
CA THR A 471 31.13 -5.41 27.23
C THR A 471 32.23 -5.27 26.18
N PRO A 472 33.48 -5.63 26.49
CA PRO A 472 34.57 -5.56 25.53
C PRO A 472 34.40 -6.59 24.41
N PHE A 473 35.00 -6.32 23.25
CA PHE A 473 35.09 -7.33 22.19
C PHE A 473 35.87 -8.57 22.67
N PRO A 474 35.54 -9.77 22.17
CA PRO A 474 36.28 -10.98 22.53
C PRO A 474 37.76 -10.82 22.17
N SER A 475 38.65 -11.20 23.09
CA SER A 475 40.11 -11.10 22.89
C SER A 475 40.68 -12.14 21.93
N SER A 476 39.88 -13.15 21.56
CA SER A 476 40.25 -14.24 20.65
C SER A 476 39.06 -14.58 19.76
N VAL A 477 39.33 -14.81 18.48
CA VAL A 477 38.34 -15.19 17.46
C VAL A 477 38.90 -16.33 16.59
N ALA A 478 38.10 -16.89 15.68
CA ALA A 478 38.60 -17.87 14.72
C ALA A 478 39.68 -17.24 13.83
N THR A 479 40.75 -17.97 13.54
CA THR A 479 41.89 -17.50 12.72
C THR A 479 41.50 -17.19 11.28
N THR A 480 40.38 -17.72 10.80
CA THR A 480 39.85 -17.44 9.48
C THR A 480 38.36 -17.21 9.60
N LEU A 481 37.87 -16.14 8.96
CA LEU A 481 36.46 -15.79 8.91
C LEU A 481 35.98 -15.75 7.45
N ALA A 482 34.78 -16.30 7.23
CA ALA A 482 34.08 -16.26 5.95
C ALA A 482 33.23 -14.99 5.84
N LEU A 483 33.30 -14.35 4.68
CA LEU A 483 32.53 -13.18 4.32
C LEU A 483 31.73 -13.49 3.05
N ASP A 484 30.45 -13.81 3.24
CA ASP A 484 29.56 -14.26 2.18
C ASP A 484 28.45 -13.24 1.89
N GLY A 485 27.90 -13.26 0.68
CA GLY A 485 26.76 -12.41 0.38
C GLY A 485 26.43 -12.30 -1.10
N THR A 486 25.70 -11.25 -1.44
CA THR A 486 25.38 -10.88 -2.82
C THR A 486 25.65 -9.39 -3.04
N VAL A 487 26.20 -9.03 -4.20
CA VAL A 487 26.29 -7.65 -4.68
C VAL A 487 25.08 -7.36 -5.57
N ARG A 488 24.38 -6.27 -5.29
CA ARG A 488 23.13 -5.89 -5.96
C ARG A 488 23.16 -4.41 -6.36
N GLY A 489 22.50 -4.10 -7.47
CA GLY A 489 22.07 -2.75 -7.85
C GLY A 489 20.58 -2.56 -7.54
N GLU A 490 19.99 -1.45 -7.99
CA GLU A 490 18.59 -1.09 -7.69
C GLU A 490 17.58 -2.13 -8.22
N ASN A 491 17.91 -2.77 -9.34
CA ASN A 491 17.01 -3.66 -10.08
C ASN A 491 17.28 -5.15 -9.81
N GLY A 492 18.19 -5.48 -8.89
CA GLY A 492 18.54 -6.86 -8.56
C GLY A 492 20.04 -7.13 -8.46
N PRO A 493 20.45 -8.41 -8.39
CA PRO A 493 21.85 -8.80 -8.35
C PRO A 493 22.62 -8.34 -9.59
N ILE A 494 23.90 -8.01 -9.41
CA ILE A 494 24.78 -7.51 -10.49
C ILE A 494 26.13 -8.21 -10.44
N ALA A 495 26.76 -8.31 -11.62
CA ALA A 495 28.17 -8.67 -11.71
C ALA A 495 29.03 -7.51 -11.24
N ALA A 496 29.89 -7.76 -10.26
CA ALA A 496 30.73 -6.76 -9.62
C ALA A 496 32.03 -7.40 -9.13
N THR A 497 33.08 -6.58 -8.98
CA THR A 497 34.28 -6.99 -8.25
C THR A 497 34.19 -6.46 -6.83
N ILE A 498 34.31 -7.34 -5.84
CA ILE A 498 34.34 -7.03 -4.41
C ILE A 498 35.67 -7.50 -3.82
N ALA A 499 36.34 -6.60 -3.11
CA ALA A 499 37.55 -6.89 -2.35
C ALA A 499 37.36 -6.49 -0.89
N VAL A 500 37.93 -7.27 0.03
CA VAL A 500 37.98 -6.93 1.46
C VAL A 500 39.37 -6.40 1.79
N HIS A 501 39.40 -5.30 2.53
CA HIS A 501 40.62 -4.61 2.93
C HIS A 501 40.68 -4.46 4.45
N ASP A 502 41.88 -4.56 5.02
CA ASP A 502 42.15 -4.17 6.39
C ASP A 502 41.92 -2.67 6.56
N ALA A 503 41.12 -2.27 7.55
CA ALA A 503 40.69 -0.88 7.70
C ALA A 503 41.82 0.06 8.15
N ALA A 504 42.83 -0.46 8.87
CA ALA A 504 43.91 0.35 9.40
C ALA A 504 45.02 0.59 8.36
N SER A 505 45.46 -0.48 7.70
CA SER A 505 46.55 -0.46 6.72
C SER A 505 46.10 -0.22 5.28
N GLY A 506 44.82 -0.49 4.96
CA GLY A 506 44.29 -0.48 3.59
C GLY A 506 44.73 -1.70 2.76
N LEU A 507 45.44 -2.67 3.34
CA LEU A 507 45.90 -3.87 2.65
C LEU A 507 44.70 -4.68 2.15
N GLU A 508 44.72 -5.07 0.88
CA GLU A 508 43.76 -6.03 0.33
C GLU A 508 44.03 -7.42 0.90
N LEU A 509 43.00 -8.02 1.51
CA LEU A 509 43.08 -9.32 2.15
C LEU A 509 42.57 -10.43 1.23
N ASP A 510 41.49 -10.17 0.49
CA ASP A 510 40.90 -11.10 -0.47
C ASP A 510 40.02 -10.36 -1.50
N ARG A 511 39.75 -10.99 -2.65
CA ARG A 511 38.98 -10.44 -3.76
C ARG A 511 38.27 -11.50 -4.58
N VAL A 512 37.04 -11.20 -5.01
CA VAL A 512 36.29 -12.00 -5.99
C VAL A 512 35.53 -11.11 -6.98
N THR A 513 35.31 -11.63 -8.19
CA THR A 513 34.39 -11.05 -9.18
C THR A 513 33.18 -11.95 -9.30
N THR A 514 31.99 -11.39 -9.08
CA THR A 514 30.72 -12.11 -9.01
C THR A 514 30.13 -12.35 -10.40
N GLY A 515 29.26 -13.37 -10.50
CA GLY A 515 28.42 -13.58 -11.67
C GLY A 515 27.22 -12.63 -11.70
N SER A 516 26.30 -12.84 -12.66
CA SER A 516 25.05 -12.08 -12.73
C SER A 516 24.09 -12.33 -11.56
N ASP A 517 24.33 -13.39 -10.78
CA ASP A 517 23.65 -13.67 -9.51
C ASP A 517 24.19 -12.82 -8.34
N GLY A 518 25.28 -12.10 -8.56
CA GLY A 518 25.91 -11.23 -7.57
C GLY A 518 26.57 -11.96 -6.40
N ALA A 519 26.56 -13.29 -6.36
CA ALA A 519 27.03 -14.03 -5.20
C ALA A 519 28.56 -13.90 -5.01
N TYR A 520 28.98 -13.70 -3.76
CA TYR A 520 30.38 -13.63 -3.38
C TYR A 520 30.66 -14.44 -2.11
N SER A 521 31.88 -14.95 -2.01
CA SER A 521 32.45 -15.58 -0.82
C SER A 521 33.92 -15.19 -0.76
N LEU A 522 34.32 -14.60 0.37
CA LEU A 522 35.67 -14.13 0.66
C LEU A 522 36.14 -14.74 1.98
N GLN A 523 37.44 -14.88 2.16
CA GLN A 523 38.06 -15.39 3.38
C GLN A 523 39.08 -14.40 3.91
N VAL A 524 39.03 -14.10 5.21
CA VAL A 524 40.01 -13.23 5.86
C VAL A 524 40.75 -13.96 6.96
N ASP A 525 42.08 -13.87 6.95
CA ASP A 525 42.92 -14.30 8.07
C ASP A 525 42.92 -13.21 9.14
N THR A 526 42.44 -13.54 10.32
CA THR A 526 42.34 -12.62 11.46
C THR A 526 43.55 -12.71 12.39
N GLY A 527 44.43 -13.69 12.19
CA GLY A 527 45.49 -14.01 13.15
C GLY A 527 44.97 -14.38 14.54
N GLY A 528 43.69 -14.77 14.65
CA GLY A 528 43.01 -15.08 15.91
C GLY A 528 42.57 -13.87 16.72
N LYS A 529 42.58 -12.66 16.15
CA LYS A 529 42.17 -11.40 16.81
C LYS A 529 41.06 -10.69 16.03
N PRO A 530 40.15 -9.96 16.70
CA PRO A 530 39.14 -9.17 15.99
C PRO A 530 39.79 -8.24 14.95
N LEU A 531 39.25 -8.24 13.73
CA LEU A 531 39.85 -7.54 12.59
C LEU A 531 38.88 -6.51 12.01
N ALA A 532 39.25 -5.23 12.02
CA ALA A 532 38.46 -4.18 11.37
C ALA A 532 38.73 -4.19 9.86
N VAL A 533 37.67 -4.28 9.06
CA VAL A 533 37.78 -4.33 7.60
C VAL A 533 36.79 -3.40 6.91
N TYR A 534 36.97 -3.18 5.61
CA TYR A 534 35.96 -2.61 4.73
C TYR A 534 35.94 -3.33 3.39
N PHE A 535 34.79 -3.32 2.72
CA PHE A 535 34.69 -3.76 1.33
C PHE A 535 34.99 -2.60 0.38
N ARG A 536 35.64 -2.90 -0.74
CA ARG A 536 35.78 -2.02 -1.90
C ARG A 536 35.16 -2.71 -3.10
N MET A 537 34.17 -2.05 -3.72
CA MET A 537 33.32 -2.64 -4.75
C MET A 537 33.29 -1.79 -6.01
N THR A 538 33.40 -2.45 -7.16
CA THR A 538 33.35 -1.80 -8.48
C THR A 538 32.46 -2.60 -9.42
N ALA A 539 31.61 -1.91 -10.18
CA ALA A 539 30.75 -2.49 -11.20
C ALA A 539 30.48 -1.47 -12.31
N SER A 540 30.28 -1.95 -13.55
CA SER A 540 29.99 -1.06 -14.69
C SER A 540 28.67 -0.31 -14.47
N GLY A 541 28.66 1.00 -14.75
CA GLY A 541 27.47 1.86 -14.57
C GLY A 541 27.15 2.26 -13.13
N HIS A 542 27.92 1.78 -12.14
CA HIS A 542 27.71 2.02 -10.72
C HIS A 542 28.84 2.84 -10.10
N VAL A 543 28.52 3.55 -9.01
CA VAL A 543 29.49 4.32 -8.23
C VAL A 543 30.38 3.35 -7.47
N GLU A 544 31.70 3.53 -7.55
CA GLU A 544 32.64 2.78 -6.72
C GLU A 544 32.27 2.96 -5.24
N THR A 545 32.13 1.85 -4.53
CA THR A 545 31.56 1.87 -3.18
C THR A 545 32.54 1.26 -2.19
N LEU A 546 32.89 2.02 -1.15
CA LEU A 546 33.61 1.54 0.01
C LEU A 546 32.60 1.30 1.14
N ARG A 547 32.64 0.16 1.82
CA ARG A 547 31.71 -0.16 2.91
C ARG A 547 32.46 -0.61 4.15
N TYR A 548 32.57 0.30 5.12
CA TYR A 548 33.19 0.08 6.42
C TYR A 548 32.20 -0.58 7.38
N PHE A 549 32.69 -1.58 8.08
CA PHE A 549 31.99 -2.14 9.23
C PHE A 549 32.23 -1.26 10.46
N GLY A 550 31.20 -1.08 11.27
CA GLY A 550 31.27 -0.31 12.52
C GLY A 550 31.94 -1.03 13.68
N TYR A 551 32.37 -2.26 13.45
CA TYR A 551 32.93 -3.15 14.45
C TYR A 551 33.98 -4.05 13.81
N PRO A 552 35.00 -4.48 14.57
CA PRO A 552 35.91 -5.50 14.12
C PRO A 552 35.16 -6.83 13.95
N LEU A 553 35.52 -7.58 12.93
CA LEU A 553 34.97 -8.90 12.66
C LEU A 553 35.37 -9.86 13.80
N THR A 554 34.36 -10.48 14.40
CA THR A 554 34.55 -11.51 15.44
C THR A 554 34.11 -12.89 14.99
N ASP A 555 33.23 -12.95 13.99
CA ASP A 555 32.58 -14.15 13.50
C ASP A 555 32.35 -14.02 11.98
N ASN A 556 31.96 -15.13 11.34
CA ASN A 556 31.57 -15.13 9.93
C ASN A 556 30.46 -14.12 9.68
N VAL A 557 30.51 -13.45 8.53
CA VAL A 557 29.53 -12.45 8.14
C VAL A 557 28.87 -12.85 6.84
N THR A 558 27.55 -12.94 6.86
CA THR A 558 26.74 -12.99 5.65
C THR A 558 26.06 -11.63 5.48
N SER A 559 26.40 -10.87 4.43
CA SER A 559 25.89 -9.51 4.26
C SER A 559 25.65 -9.15 2.80
N PRO A 560 24.42 -8.81 2.38
CA PRO A 560 24.22 -8.24 1.05
C PRO A 560 24.87 -6.86 0.94
N GLN A 561 25.41 -6.57 -0.24
CA GLN A 561 26.03 -5.30 -0.59
C GLN A 561 25.21 -4.61 -1.68
N LEU A 562 24.99 -3.31 -1.49
CA LEU A 562 24.29 -2.47 -2.45
C LEU A 562 25.30 -1.54 -3.13
N MET A 563 25.26 -1.49 -4.45
CA MET A 563 25.96 -0.50 -5.26
C MET A 563 24.92 0.38 -5.95
N TRP A 564 25.09 1.69 -5.87
CA TRP A 564 24.19 2.62 -6.55
C TRP A 564 24.65 2.84 -7.98
N SER A 565 23.70 2.88 -8.91
CA SER A 565 23.97 3.39 -10.25
C SER A 565 24.42 4.85 -10.16
N THR A 566 25.25 5.24 -11.12
CA THR A 566 25.70 6.64 -11.26
C THR A 566 24.52 7.61 -11.37
N ALA A 567 23.43 7.19 -12.03
CA ALA A 567 22.21 7.97 -12.18
C ALA A 567 21.46 8.15 -10.84
N LEU A 568 21.27 7.08 -10.07
CA LEU A 568 20.61 7.16 -8.76
C LEU A 568 21.40 8.07 -7.81
N ALA A 569 22.72 7.89 -7.73
CA ALA A 569 23.57 8.69 -6.85
C ALA A 569 23.49 10.19 -7.18
N ALA A 570 23.49 10.55 -8.46
CA ALA A 570 23.34 11.94 -8.90
C ALA A 570 21.94 12.50 -8.57
N SER A 571 20.88 11.75 -8.87
CA SER A 571 19.50 12.16 -8.58
C SER A 571 19.27 12.38 -7.09
N TYR A 572 19.88 11.54 -6.25
CA TYR A 572 19.74 11.64 -4.80
C TYR A 572 20.45 12.87 -4.22
N ALA A 573 21.65 13.21 -4.71
CA ALA A 573 22.31 14.44 -4.29
C ALA A 573 21.53 15.69 -4.72
N GLN A 574 20.95 15.65 -5.93
CA GLN A 574 20.15 16.75 -6.47
C GLN A 574 18.87 17.02 -5.65
N SER A 575 18.26 15.99 -5.05
CA SER A 575 17.06 16.17 -4.23
C SER A 575 17.31 17.07 -3.01
N GLY A 576 18.54 17.09 -2.49
CA GLY A 576 18.97 18.00 -1.42
C GLY A 576 19.65 19.27 -1.87
N GLY A 577 19.55 19.60 -3.17
CA GLY A 577 20.18 20.80 -3.72
C GLY A 577 21.72 20.75 -3.75
N VAL A 578 22.31 19.56 -3.60
CA VAL A 578 23.77 19.38 -3.59
C VAL A 578 24.26 19.07 -5.01
N THR A 579 25.28 19.80 -5.46
CA THR A 579 26.00 19.47 -6.70
C THR A 579 27.24 18.66 -6.35
N VAL A 580 27.35 17.44 -6.88
CA VAL A 580 28.47 16.52 -6.60
C VAL A 580 29.67 16.86 -7.48
N ASP A 581 30.84 17.08 -6.86
CA ASP A 581 32.13 17.22 -7.54
C ASP A 581 32.78 15.83 -7.71
N ALA A 582 33.01 15.44 -8.97
CA ALA A 582 33.63 14.16 -9.30
C ALA A 582 35.09 14.03 -8.83
N ALA A 583 35.77 15.15 -8.53
CA ALA A 583 37.12 15.14 -7.95
C ALA A 583 37.12 14.90 -6.43
N LYS A 584 35.94 14.85 -5.80
CA LYS A 584 35.74 14.72 -4.37
C LYS A 584 35.07 13.39 -4.02
N GLY A 585 35.15 13.01 -2.75
CA GLY A 585 34.49 11.83 -2.21
C GLY A 585 33.12 12.12 -1.62
N GLN A 586 32.30 11.07 -1.53
CA GLN A 586 30.99 11.09 -0.88
C GLN A 586 31.02 10.16 0.33
N LEU A 587 30.29 10.49 1.38
CA LEU A 587 30.22 9.74 2.63
C LEU A 587 28.77 9.55 3.07
N ARG A 588 28.42 8.33 3.46
CA ARG A 588 27.13 7.91 4.02
C ARG A 588 27.36 7.33 5.40
N VAL A 589 26.75 7.93 6.41
CA VAL A 589 26.96 7.56 7.81
C VAL A 589 25.65 7.15 8.45
N GLY A 590 25.60 5.99 9.07
CA GLY A 590 24.45 5.54 9.86
C GLY A 590 24.86 5.09 11.26
N GLY A 591 23.93 5.06 12.20
CA GLY A 591 24.13 4.44 13.51
C GLY A 591 23.51 3.05 13.57
N ARG A 592 24.14 2.11 14.28
CA ARG A 592 23.53 0.84 14.70
C ARG A 592 23.65 0.68 16.20
N ASP A 593 22.59 0.27 16.87
CA ASP A 593 22.63 -0.06 18.29
C ASP A 593 23.38 -1.39 18.57
N CYS A 594 23.43 -1.79 19.83
CA CYS A 594 24.09 -3.02 20.28
C CYS A 594 23.46 -4.30 19.72
N ASP A 595 22.17 -4.27 19.36
CA ASP A 595 21.43 -5.33 18.66
C ASP A 595 21.66 -5.31 17.14
N ARG A 596 22.55 -4.44 16.65
CA ARG A 596 22.82 -4.18 15.22
C ARG A 596 21.65 -3.55 14.46
N LYS A 597 20.65 -3.01 15.17
CA LYS A 597 19.49 -2.31 14.57
C LYS A 597 19.87 -0.88 14.23
N LEU A 598 19.38 -0.39 13.10
CA LEU A 598 19.69 0.96 12.62
C LEU A 598 19.04 2.02 13.53
N VAL A 599 19.82 3.05 13.88
CA VAL A 599 19.31 4.24 14.60
C VAL A 599 18.67 5.16 13.57
N ARG A 600 17.36 5.33 13.71
CA ARG A 600 16.53 5.94 12.68
C ARG A 600 16.20 7.40 12.91
N ALA A 601 16.47 8.00 14.07
CA ALA A 601 16.16 9.42 14.22
C ALA A 601 17.14 10.17 15.09
N GLY A 602 17.11 11.50 15.02
CA GLY A 602 17.83 12.42 15.91
C GLY A 602 19.36 12.34 15.87
N ALA A 603 19.92 11.61 14.90
CA ALA A 603 21.35 11.41 14.79
C ALA A 603 22.01 12.65 14.18
N LYS A 604 23.19 13.02 14.69
CA LYS A 604 23.98 14.16 14.23
C LYS A 604 25.36 13.71 13.84
N LEU A 605 25.80 14.17 12.67
CA LEU A 605 27.11 13.86 12.11
C LEU A 605 28.08 15.03 12.30
N VAL A 606 29.27 14.71 12.79
CA VAL A 606 30.45 15.57 12.74
C VAL A 606 31.55 14.82 11.98
N THR A 607 32.25 15.53 11.09
CA THR A 607 33.37 14.99 10.32
C THR A 607 34.63 15.81 10.56
N THR A 608 35.80 15.16 10.55
CA THR A 608 37.10 15.83 10.59
C THR A 608 38.00 15.30 9.46
N PRO A 609 38.37 16.13 8.46
CA PRO A 609 37.96 17.52 8.23
C PRO A 609 36.44 17.67 8.04
N ALA A 610 35.91 18.86 8.32
CA ALA A 610 34.48 19.12 8.20
C ALA A 610 34.02 19.04 6.74
N ALA A 611 32.97 18.25 6.51
CA ALA A 611 32.30 18.14 5.21
C ALA A 611 31.71 19.51 4.80
N PRO A 612 31.94 19.96 3.56
CA PRO A 612 31.35 21.20 3.05
C PRO A 612 29.82 21.16 2.99
N ASP A 613 29.28 20.01 2.57
CA ASP A 613 27.85 19.80 2.37
C ASP A 613 27.41 18.58 3.18
N VAL A 614 26.54 18.79 4.17
CA VAL A 614 25.90 17.73 4.95
C VAL A 614 24.41 17.81 4.71
N GLY A 615 23.81 16.69 4.30
CA GLY A 615 22.38 16.54 4.19
C GLY A 615 21.89 15.39 5.07
N TYR A 616 20.74 15.60 5.68
CA TYR A 616 20.07 14.57 6.46
C TYR A 616 18.98 13.93 5.59
N GLU A 617 18.90 12.61 5.61
CA GLU A 617 17.78 11.92 4.96
C GLU A 617 16.48 12.25 5.71
N THR A 618 15.44 12.58 4.95
CA THR A 618 14.12 12.97 5.45
C THR A 618 12.99 12.35 4.61
N GLY A 619 11.75 12.47 5.10
CA GLY A 619 10.55 11.93 4.44
C GLY A 619 10.18 10.52 4.89
N GLY A 620 8.93 10.09 4.59
CA GLY A 620 8.41 8.78 4.98
C GLY A 620 9.08 7.58 4.30
N GLY A 621 9.91 7.83 3.28
CA GLY A 621 10.68 6.82 2.53
C GLY A 621 12.20 6.98 2.58
N CYS A 622 12.74 7.99 3.28
CA CYS A 622 14.18 8.30 3.33
C CYS A 622 14.83 8.57 1.96
N ASP A 623 14.05 9.14 1.06
CA ASP A 623 14.36 9.41 -0.33
C ASP A 623 14.68 10.88 -0.62
N VAL A 624 14.44 11.77 0.35
CA VAL A 624 14.73 13.19 0.26
C VAL A 624 15.93 13.54 1.12
N LEU A 625 16.91 14.22 0.55
CA LEU A 625 18.02 14.79 1.30
C LEU A 625 17.66 16.23 1.69
N ASP A 626 17.77 16.60 2.96
CA ASP A 626 17.55 17.97 3.45
C ASP A 626 18.84 18.52 4.05
N ALA A 627 19.47 19.47 3.35
CA ALA A 627 20.67 20.17 3.81
C ALA A 627 20.37 21.29 4.84
N SER A 628 19.11 21.64 5.05
CA SER A 628 18.68 22.61 6.07
C SER A 628 18.39 21.97 7.42
N ALA A 629 18.22 20.65 7.44
CA ALA A 629 18.02 19.88 8.67
C ALA A 629 19.30 19.86 9.53
N SER A 630 19.11 19.72 10.85
CA SER A 630 20.20 19.72 11.84
C SER A 630 20.40 18.37 12.56
N ALA A 631 19.56 17.40 12.21
CA ALA A 631 19.54 16.02 12.69
C ALA A 631 18.71 15.16 11.73
N SER A 632 18.91 13.84 11.71
CA SER A 632 18.05 12.94 10.93
C SER A 632 16.61 12.95 11.47
N THR A 633 15.63 12.85 10.58
CA THR A 633 14.21 12.61 10.96
C THR A 633 14.02 11.12 11.24
N ASN A 634 12.97 10.44 10.81
CA ASN A 634 12.79 8.97 10.84
C ASN A 634 13.79 8.14 9.99
N CYS A 635 14.86 8.76 9.45
CA CYS A 635 15.81 8.13 8.54
C CYS A 635 17.18 7.77 9.14
N THR A 636 17.76 6.74 8.53
CA THR A 636 18.92 6.02 9.09
C THR A 636 20.25 6.65 8.77
N PHE A 637 20.42 7.18 7.55
CA PHE A 637 21.70 7.65 7.08
C PHE A 637 21.75 9.18 6.99
N ILE A 638 22.97 9.70 7.10
CA ILE A 638 23.32 11.09 6.91
C ILE A 638 24.34 11.10 5.79
N ALA A 639 24.16 11.97 4.81
CA ALA A 639 25.05 12.06 3.67
C ALA A 639 25.93 13.31 3.77
N ALA A 640 27.22 13.13 3.55
CA ALA A 640 28.20 14.20 3.44
C ALA A 640 28.83 14.15 2.04
N TYR A 641 28.89 15.28 1.36
CA TYR A 641 29.36 15.38 -0.02
C TYR A 641 30.60 16.27 -0.12
N ASN A 642 31.27 16.16 -1.27
CA ASN A 642 32.35 17.06 -1.67
C ASN A 642 33.58 17.07 -0.73
N LEU A 643 33.83 15.94 -0.06
CA LEU A 643 34.99 15.73 0.83
C LEU A 643 36.28 15.59 0.02
N ASP A 644 37.37 16.20 0.51
CA ASP A 644 38.70 15.98 -0.07
C ASP A 644 39.11 14.50 0.06
N PRO A 645 39.62 13.85 -1.01
CA PRO A 645 40.09 12.48 -0.94
C PRO A 645 41.17 12.32 0.14
N GLY A 646 40.96 11.38 1.06
CA GLY A 646 41.82 11.18 2.21
C GLY A 646 41.11 10.50 3.37
N ASP A 647 41.75 10.50 4.52
CA ASP A 647 41.18 9.96 5.76
C ASP A 647 40.24 11.00 6.40
N VAL A 648 39.04 10.56 6.79
CA VAL A 648 38.01 11.37 7.44
C VAL A 648 37.58 10.67 8.73
N GLU A 649 37.71 11.34 9.87
CA GLU A 649 37.12 10.88 11.14
C GLU A 649 35.62 11.17 11.13
N VAL A 650 34.83 10.14 11.44
CA VAL A 650 33.37 10.19 11.51
C VAL A 650 32.94 10.06 12.96
N ASP A 651 32.16 11.03 13.43
CA ASP A 651 31.64 11.12 14.78
C ASP A 651 30.12 11.30 14.74
N LEU A 652 29.39 10.36 15.33
CA LEU A 652 27.93 10.33 15.34
C LEU A 652 27.41 10.41 16.77
N SER A 653 26.45 11.30 17.00
CA SER A 653 25.80 11.46 18.30
C SER A 653 24.29 11.35 18.19
N TYR A 654 23.64 10.75 19.20
CA TYR A 654 22.18 10.64 19.28
C TYR A 654 21.71 10.77 20.73
N ALA A 655 20.82 11.71 21.03
CA ALA A 655 20.13 11.82 22.34
C ALA A 655 21.03 11.67 23.59
N GLY A 656 22.30 12.10 23.53
CA GLY A 656 23.28 11.97 24.61
C GLY A 656 24.08 10.65 24.64
N VAL A 657 23.86 9.76 23.67
CA VAL A 657 24.66 8.55 23.39
C VAL A 657 25.76 8.89 22.39
N THR A 658 26.99 8.55 22.76
CA THR A 658 28.19 8.69 21.92
C THR A 658 28.46 7.37 21.19
N PHE A 659 28.63 7.43 19.88
CA PHE A 659 29.06 6.28 19.08
C PHE A 659 30.58 6.23 19.00
N ALA A 660 31.14 5.04 18.79
CA ALA A 660 32.55 4.88 18.51
C ALA A 660 32.94 5.67 17.26
N LYS A 661 33.93 6.55 17.39
CA LYS A 661 34.50 7.28 16.26
C LYS A 661 35.20 6.30 15.33
N GLN A 662 35.11 6.53 14.03
CA GLN A 662 35.80 5.71 13.03
C GLN A 662 36.44 6.58 11.97
N THR A 663 37.71 6.31 11.65
CA THR A 663 38.38 6.89 10.49
C THR A 663 38.06 6.06 9.24
N VAL A 664 37.58 6.71 8.20
CA VAL A 664 37.24 6.09 6.92
C VAL A 664 37.93 6.81 5.76
N LYS A 665 38.15 6.11 4.65
CA LYS A 665 38.71 6.72 3.44
C LYS A 665 37.63 7.30 2.56
N THR A 666 37.88 8.49 2.04
CA THR A 666 37.13 9.08 0.92
C THR A 666 38.01 9.05 -0.33
N ILE A 667 37.40 8.70 -1.47
CA ILE A 667 38.10 8.61 -2.76
C ILE A 667 37.31 9.44 -3.77
N ALA A 668 38.02 10.13 -4.67
CA ALA A 668 37.42 10.92 -5.74
C ALA A 668 36.44 10.06 -6.56
N GLY A 669 35.19 10.53 -6.68
CA GLY A 669 34.13 9.87 -7.45
C GLY A 669 33.55 8.60 -6.81
N ALA A 670 34.02 8.20 -5.62
CA ALA A 670 33.51 7.05 -4.89
C ALA A 670 32.55 7.46 -3.76
N MET A 671 31.74 6.49 -3.33
CA MET A 671 30.87 6.63 -2.17
C MET A 671 31.34 5.70 -1.05
N THR A 672 31.64 6.30 0.10
CA THR A 672 32.01 5.57 1.31
C THR A 672 30.80 5.44 2.21
N TRP A 673 30.49 4.23 2.64
CA TRP A 673 29.46 3.90 3.62
C TRP A 673 30.11 3.46 4.91
N VAL A 674 29.61 3.97 6.02
CA VAL A 674 30.01 3.54 7.36
C VAL A 674 28.79 3.48 8.25
N THR A 675 28.70 2.43 9.06
CA THR A 675 27.73 2.37 10.16
C THR A 675 28.51 2.35 11.45
N LEU A 676 28.22 3.22 12.41
CA LEU A 676 28.88 3.25 13.72
C LEU A 676 28.06 2.49 14.77
N GLN A 677 28.69 2.04 15.85
CA GLN A 677 28.01 1.46 17.02
C GLN A 677 28.27 2.26 18.30
N PRO A 678 27.46 2.12 19.37
CA PRO A 678 27.79 2.64 20.69
C PRO A 678 29.22 2.25 21.10
N GLU A 679 29.92 3.17 21.75
CA GLU A 679 31.28 2.94 22.21
C GLU A 679 31.35 1.70 23.12
N ARG A 680 32.32 0.80 22.87
CA ARG A 680 32.60 -0.38 23.70
C ARG A 680 34.00 -0.25 24.32
N PRO A 681 34.18 -0.67 25.58
CA PRO A 681 35.46 -0.61 26.29
C PRO A 681 36.49 -1.62 25.79
#